data_AF-A0A1E4B0D6-F1
#
_entry.id   AF-A0A1E4B0D6-F1
#
_cell.length_a   1.000
_cell.length_b   1.000
_cell.length_c   1.000
_cell.angle_alpha   90.00
_cell.angle_beta   90.00
_cell.angle_gamma   90.00
#
_symmetry.space_group_name_H-M   'P 1'
#
loop_
_entity.id
_entity.type
_entity.pdbx_description
1 polymer ?
#
loop_
_entity_poly.entity_id
_entity_poly.type
_entity_poly.pdbx_seq_one_letter_code
_entity_poly.pdbx_strand_id
1 'polypeptide(L)'
;MTAITPEIVEQHGLSSEEYERVLHALGREPNLVELGIFSVMWSEHCSYKSSRLHLKKLPTQAPWVICGPGENAGVIDIGDGQAAIFKMESHNHPSYIEPYQGAATGVGGILRDVFTMGARPIANANALRFGRRDHPKMKHLVQGVVAGIGGYGNCVGVPTVAGETNFHPAYDGNILVNAMTVGIADADRIFYSAATGVGNPIVYVGSKTGRDGIHGATMASADFGEDAEAKRPTVQVGDPFTEKLLIEACLELMATDAIVAIQDMGAAGLTSSSVEMATNGKAGIRLNMNAVPCRETGMTPYEMMLSESQERMLMVLKPGKEAMAEAIFRKWELDFAVIGEVTDTGHMVLEFNGEVVCDIPLGPLAADAPLYDRPYLSREEYKAWAGVKPLDHVPVCEDPGADLLKLMASPDLASRRWIAEQYDSQVGGDTLQTGGDAGVVRVHGTNKALAISTDCTPRYVFADPYEGGKQAIAEAFRNLCAVGARPLAVTNCLNFANPQRPEIMAQLVHALEGMGDACRALDFPIVSGNVSLYNESKATGGGSAILPTPAIGGVGIIEDISQMMTMRFKAAGDAIYLVGPEFWARPDPTRSHLGQSLWLREIKGIEGGRTPPTDLTIERNAGEIIRELIADGLVNAVHDLSDGGLAVALAEMALASGLGADVIANPEYTAAQWWFGEDQGRYLVTVPDVAALNAQMAKGTRDDETAQIGLQRVGTVGGDSLLGVPLTDLRAAHESFFKDWMEG
;
A
#
# COMPACT_ATOMS: atom_id res chain seq x y z
N MET A 1 37.76 -2.77 -23.56
CA MET A 1 37.04 -3.04 -22.31
C MET A 1 37.59 -2.11 -21.23
N THR A 2 36.71 -1.41 -20.52
CA THR A 2 37.09 -0.58 -19.36
C THR A 2 37.51 -1.49 -18.21
N ALA A 3 38.64 -1.23 -17.57
CA ALA A 3 39.06 -2.00 -16.40
C ALA A 3 38.15 -1.66 -15.22
N ILE A 4 37.66 -2.68 -14.49
CA ILE A 4 36.82 -2.47 -13.30
C ILE A 4 37.73 -2.17 -12.11
N THR A 5 37.73 -0.90 -11.67
CA THR A 5 38.51 -0.45 -10.51
C THR A 5 37.63 -0.45 -9.24
N PRO A 6 38.23 -0.43 -8.04
CA PRO A 6 37.46 -0.29 -6.79
C PRO A 6 36.52 0.92 -6.77
N GLU A 7 36.93 2.04 -7.38
CA GLU A 7 36.11 3.24 -7.49
C GLU A 7 34.87 3.01 -8.36
N ILE A 8 34.99 2.23 -9.45
CA ILE A 8 33.85 1.87 -10.29
C ILE A 8 32.89 0.96 -9.51
N VAL A 9 33.42 -0.01 -8.74
CA VAL A 9 32.59 -0.89 -7.91
C VAL A 9 31.80 -0.10 -6.87
N GLU A 10 32.44 0.84 -6.20
CA GLU A 10 31.79 1.72 -5.21
C GLU A 10 30.73 2.63 -5.86
N GLN A 11 30.99 3.17 -7.06
CA GLN A 11 30.01 3.94 -7.82
C GLN A 11 28.75 3.12 -8.19
N HIS A 12 28.89 1.80 -8.28
CA HIS A 12 27.78 0.88 -8.50
C HIS A 12 27.11 0.42 -7.18
N GLY A 13 27.47 1.01 -6.04
CA GLY A 13 26.81 0.74 -4.76
C GLY A 13 27.06 -0.67 -4.20
N LEU A 14 28.07 -1.38 -4.70
CA LEU A 14 28.48 -2.68 -4.19
C LEU A 14 29.54 -2.51 -3.10
N SER A 15 29.38 -3.21 -1.98
CA SER A 15 30.45 -3.31 -0.98
C SER A 15 31.61 -4.18 -1.49
N SER A 16 32.77 -4.10 -0.84
CA SER A 16 33.90 -4.97 -1.18
C SER A 16 33.55 -6.46 -1.04
N GLU A 17 32.75 -6.82 -0.02
CA GLU A 17 32.27 -8.19 0.17
C GLU A 17 31.30 -8.63 -0.93
N GLU A 18 30.39 -7.74 -1.34
CA GLU A 18 29.46 -8.01 -2.44
C GLU A 18 30.22 -8.18 -3.76
N TYR A 19 31.26 -7.37 -4.02
CA TYR A 19 32.10 -7.54 -5.20
C TYR A 19 32.90 -8.84 -5.20
N GLU A 20 33.43 -9.27 -4.06
CA GLU A 20 34.08 -10.58 -3.94
C GLU A 20 33.11 -11.73 -4.27
N ARG A 21 31.85 -11.62 -3.86
CA ARG A 21 30.80 -12.58 -4.24
C ARG A 21 30.52 -12.56 -5.75
N VAL A 22 30.52 -11.39 -6.39
CA VAL A 22 30.39 -11.27 -7.86
C VAL A 22 31.53 -12.00 -8.57
N LEU A 23 32.78 -11.79 -8.13
CA LEU A 23 33.96 -12.47 -8.68
C LEU A 23 33.86 -13.99 -8.51
N HIS A 24 33.39 -14.45 -7.35
CA HIS A 24 33.18 -15.88 -7.11
C HIS A 24 32.08 -16.47 -8.00
N ALA A 25 30.94 -15.76 -8.14
CA ALA A 25 29.82 -16.17 -8.97
C ALA A 25 30.19 -16.28 -10.47
N LEU A 26 31.02 -15.37 -10.97
CA LEU A 26 31.47 -15.35 -12.36
C LEU A 26 32.71 -16.22 -12.62
N GLY A 27 33.54 -16.46 -11.61
CA GLY A 27 34.87 -17.08 -11.75
C GLY A 27 35.89 -16.21 -12.51
N ARG A 28 35.57 -14.93 -12.75
CA ARG A 28 36.39 -13.93 -13.45
C ARG A 28 35.95 -12.52 -13.08
N GLU A 29 36.71 -11.52 -13.53
CA GLU A 29 36.28 -10.12 -13.44
C GLU A 29 35.05 -9.89 -14.33
N PRO A 30 34.02 -9.17 -13.84
CA PRO A 30 32.90 -8.73 -14.65
C PRO A 30 33.34 -7.66 -15.64
N ASN A 31 32.66 -7.56 -16.78
CA ASN A 31 32.70 -6.35 -17.58
C ASN A 31 31.68 -5.31 -17.03
N LEU A 32 31.63 -4.11 -17.63
CA LEU A 32 30.76 -3.04 -17.13
C LEU A 32 29.26 -3.39 -17.18
N VAL A 33 28.79 -4.10 -18.21
CA VAL A 33 27.39 -4.55 -18.34
C VAL A 33 27.06 -5.54 -17.23
N GLU A 34 27.95 -6.49 -16.99
CA GLU A 34 27.77 -7.51 -15.96
C GLU A 34 27.79 -6.90 -14.56
N LEU A 35 28.72 -5.98 -14.29
CA LEU A 35 28.77 -5.25 -13.03
C LEU A 35 27.48 -4.45 -12.77
N GLY A 36 26.96 -3.78 -13.81
CA GLY A 36 25.69 -3.07 -13.75
C GLY A 36 24.51 -3.97 -13.41
N ILE A 37 24.44 -5.14 -14.05
CA ILE A 37 23.40 -6.15 -13.79
C ILE A 37 23.48 -6.66 -12.35
N PHE A 38 24.66 -7.05 -11.86
CA PHE A 38 24.82 -7.48 -10.46
C PHE A 38 24.47 -6.36 -9.47
N SER A 39 24.95 -5.14 -9.72
CA SER A 39 24.69 -3.96 -8.89
C SER A 39 23.21 -3.73 -8.67
N VAL A 40 22.42 -3.72 -9.74
CA VAL A 40 20.99 -3.44 -9.65
C VAL A 40 20.22 -4.60 -9.04
N MET A 41 20.53 -5.84 -9.44
CA MET A 41 19.86 -7.04 -8.92
C MET A 41 20.15 -7.27 -7.43
N TRP A 42 21.31 -6.84 -6.93
CA TRP A 42 21.71 -6.96 -5.51
C TRP A 42 21.51 -5.67 -4.71
N SER A 43 20.84 -4.67 -5.30
CA SER A 43 20.37 -3.49 -4.59
C SER A 43 19.36 -3.88 -3.51
N GLU A 44 19.13 -3.01 -2.52
CA GLU A 44 18.12 -3.27 -1.48
C GLU A 44 16.72 -3.39 -2.12
N HIS A 45 16.44 -2.54 -3.11
CA HIS A 45 15.15 -2.47 -3.80
C HIS A 45 14.79 -3.77 -4.53
N CYS A 46 15.73 -4.41 -5.23
CA CYS A 46 15.45 -5.66 -5.98
C CYS A 46 15.63 -6.92 -5.11
N SER A 47 16.66 -6.97 -4.25
CA SER A 47 17.01 -8.20 -3.54
C SER A 47 16.33 -8.35 -2.17
N TYR A 48 15.82 -7.24 -1.60
CA TYR A 48 15.29 -7.20 -0.25
C TYR A 48 16.29 -7.71 0.79
N LYS A 49 17.59 -7.51 0.57
CA LYS A 49 18.68 -8.15 1.33
C LYS A 49 18.63 -7.95 2.84
N SER A 50 17.99 -6.89 3.33
CA SER A 50 17.81 -6.60 4.75
C SER A 50 16.48 -7.10 5.33
N SER A 51 15.44 -7.24 4.51
CA SER A 51 14.07 -7.52 4.97
C SER A 51 13.62 -8.95 4.67
N ARG A 52 14.12 -9.57 3.59
CA ARG A 52 13.72 -10.90 3.09
C ARG A 52 13.81 -12.01 4.13
N LEU A 53 14.76 -11.93 5.06
CA LEU A 53 14.88 -12.88 6.18
C LEU A 53 13.64 -12.84 7.09
N HIS A 54 13.12 -11.66 7.35
CA HIS A 54 11.98 -11.43 8.24
C HIS A 54 10.64 -11.63 7.53
N LEU A 55 10.55 -11.24 6.25
CA LEU A 55 9.34 -11.42 5.43
C LEU A 55 8.91 -12.90 5.32
N LYS A 56 9.87 -13.83 5.28
CA LYS A 56 9.61 -15.29 5.26
C LYS A 56 8.82 -15.81 6.46
N LYS A 57 8.68 -15.04 7.53
CA LYS A 57 7.95 -15.42 8.76
C LYS A 57 6.45 -15.09 8.69
N LEU A 58 6.04 -14.29 7.70
CA LEU A 58 4.66 -13.83 7.55
C LEU A 58 3.73 -14.97 7.08
N PRO A 59 2.45 -14.96 7.50
CA PRO A 59 1.46 -15.91 7.01
C PRO A 59 0.99 -15.54 5.59
N THR A 60 1.23 -16.42 4.63
CA THR A 60 0.97 -16.17 3.19
C THR A 60 0.01 -17.17 2.56
N GLN A 61 -0.59 -18.06 3.35
CA GLN A 61 -1.44 -19.15 2.87
C GLN A 61 -2.81 -19.10 3.55
N ALA A 62 -3.87 -19.29 2.76
CA ALA A 62 -5.21 -19.60 3.22
C ALA A 62 -5.96 -20.35 2.09
N PRO A 63 -7.10 -21.01 2.36
CA PRO A 63 -7.82 -21.79 1.35
C PRO A 63 -8.25 -21.01 0.09
N TRP A 64 -8.42 -19.70 0.20
CA TRP A 64 -8.79 -18.81 -0.90
C TRP A 64 -7.59 -18.10 -1.55
N VAL A 65 -6.35 -18.35 -1.12
CA VAL A 65 -5.16 -17.77 -1.76
C VAL A 65 -4.76 -18.65 -2.94
N ILE A 66 -4.94 -18.14 -4.16
CA ILE A 66 -4.55 -18.82 -5.41
C ILE A 66 -3.05 -18.67 -5.62
N CYS A 67 -2.51 -17.48 -5.41
CA CYS A 67 -1.08 -17.19 -5.49
C CYS A 67 -0.69 -16.18 -4.40
N GLY A 68 0.24 -16.57 -3.52
CA GLY A 68 0.84 -15.68 -2.54
C GLY A 68 2.08 -14.96 -3.08
N PRO A 69 2.98 -14.48 -2.21
CA PRO A 69 4.17 -13.74 -2.63
C PRO A 69 5.11 -14.59 -3.51
N GLY A 70 5.62 -13.99 -4.58
CA GLY A 70 6.57 -14.62 -5.52
C GLY A 70 6.33 -14.26 -6.99
N GLU A 71 5.14 -13.77 -7.32
CA GLU A 71 4.79 -13.17 -8.61
C GLU A 71 4.53 -11.66 -8.44
N ASN A 72 4.20 -10.96 -9.52
CA ASN A 72 4.07 -9.49 -9.53
C ASN A 72 2.92 -9.00 -8.65
N ALA A 73 1.90 -9.80 -8.37
CA ALA A 73 0.80 -9.44 -7.48
C ALA A 73 0.20 -10.68 -6.78
N GLY A 74 -0.50 -10.45 -5.67
CA GLY A 74 -1.18 -11.51 -4.92
C GLY A 74 -2.53 -11.83 -5.55
N VAL A 75 -2.93 -13.10 -5.53
CA VAL A 75 -4.17 -13.58 -6.18
C VAL A 75 -5.03 -14.34 -5.18
N ILE A 76 -6.29 -13.94 -5.05
CA ILE A 76 -7.29 -14.57 -4.18
C ILE A 76 -8.55 -14.97 -4.95
N ASP A 77 -9.17 -16.07 -4.53
CA ASP A 77 -10.47 -16.54 -5.00
C ASP A 77 -11.59 -15.66 -4.41
N ILE A 78 -12.46 -15.17 -5.29
CA ILE A 78 -13.63 -14.33 -4.96
C ILE A 78 -14.94 -15.01 -5.38
N GLY A 79 -14.94 -16.34 -5.51
CA GLY A 79 -16.09 -17.15 -5.89
C GLY A 79 -16.40 -17.11 -7.38
N ASP A 80 -17.30 -17.99 -7.82
CA ASP A 80 -17.80 -18.11 -9.20
C ASP A 80 -16.70 -18.30 -10.26
N GLY A 81 -15.56 -18.87 -9.90
CA GLY A 81 -14.43 -19.03 -10.81
C GLY A 81 -13.72 -17.72 -11.15
N GLN A 82 -13.89 -16.68 -10.34
CA GLN A 82 -13.23 -15.39 -10.49
C GLN A 82 -12.17 -15.18 -9.41
N ALA A 83 -11.16 -14.37 -9.73
CA ALA A 83 -10.08 -14.02 -8.83
C ALA A 83 -9.92 -12.49 -8.73
N ALA A 84 -9.51 -12.02 -7.56
CA ALA A 84 -8.99 -10.67 -7.37
C ALA A 84 -7.47 -10.69 -7.29
N ILE A 85 -6.84 -9.77 -8.01
CA ILE A 85 -5.39 -9.61 -8.11
C ILE A 85 -5.06 -8.22 -7.59
N PHE A 86 -4.13 -8.12 -6.65
CA PHE A 86 -3.78 -6.81 -6.09
C PHE A 86 -2.37 -6.78 -5.50
N LYS A 87 -1.83 -5.57 -5.45
CA LYS A 87 -0.55 -5.23 -4.81
C LYS A 87 -0.56 -3.74 -4.43
N MET A 88 0.32 -3.37 -3.52
CA MET A 88 0.65 -1.99 -3.20
C MET A 88 2.16 -1.78 -3.30
N GLU A 89 2.56 -0.71 -3.97
CA GLU A 89 3.95 -0.28 -4.15
C GLU A 89 4.19 1.11 -3.56
N SER A 90 5.46 1.56 -3.56
CA SER A 90 5.87 2.88 -3.11
C SER A 90 6.73 3.57 -4.16
N HIS A 91 6.58 4.89 -4.28
CA HIS A 91 7.41 5.72 -5.16
C HIS A 91 7.96 6.97 -4.42
N ASN A 92 8.42 6.76 -3.19
CA ASN A 92 8.77 7.83 -2.24
C ASN A 92 9.88 8.75 -2.73
N HIS A 93 11.07 8.20 -3.01
CA HIS A 93 12.22 9.02 -3.38
C HIS A 93 12.00 9.80 -4.69
N PRO A 94 11.47 9.19 -5.78
CA PRO A 94 11.10 9.93 -6.98
C PRO A 94 10.09 11.04 -6.69
N SER A 95 9.04 10.76 -5.91
CA SER A 95 8.00 11.75 -5.58
C SER A 95 8.50 12.90 -4.71
N TYR A 96 9.54 12.71 -3.90
CA TYR A 96 10.13 13.83 -3.16
C TYR A 96 10.95 14.77 -4.06
N ILE A 97 11.55 14.24 -5.13
CA ILE A 97 12.40 15.01 -6.07
C ILE A 97 11.56 15.67 -7.18
N GLU A 98 10.67 14.91 -7.80
CA GLU A 98 9.75 15.34 -8.84
C GLU A 98 8.36 14.77 -8.51
N PRO A 99 7.51 15.55 -7.81
CA PRO A 99 6.30 15.00 -7.20
C PRO A 99 5.24 14.55 -8.21
N TYR A 100 5.13 15.20 -9.37
CA TYR A 100 4.16 14.81 -10.38
C TYR A 100 4.58 13.50 -11.03
N GLN A 101 5.79 13.45 -11.55
CA GLN A 101 6.29 12.32 -12.32
C GLN A 101 6.56 11.12 -11.42
N GLY A 102 7.09 11.33 -10.22
CA GLY A 102 7.28 10.26 -9.25
C GLY A 102 5.96 9.60 -8.88
N ALA A 103 4.90 10.37 -8.62
CA ALA A 103 3.61 9.79 -8.26
C ALA A 103 2.90 9.14 -9.46
N ALA A 104 2.97 9.76 -10.64
CA ALA A 104 2.37 9.24 -11.87
C ALA A 104 2.98 7.88 -12.27
N THR A 105 4.30 7.77 -12.25
CA THR A 105 5.01 6.51 -12.57
C THR A 105 4.79 5.44 -11.50
N GLY A 106 4.60 5.83 -10.23
CA GLY A 106 4.15 4.92 -9.17
C GLY A 106 2.79 4.28 -9.47
N VAL A 107 1.82 5.06 -9.97
CA VAL A 107 0.51 4.53 -10.42
C VAL A 107 0.66 3.63 -11.65
N GLY A 108 1.48 4.03 -12.62
CA GLY A 108 1.75 3.21 -13.81
C GLY A 108 2.37 1.86 -13.49
N GLY A 109 3.37 1.82 -12.59
CA GLY A 109 4.01 0.58 -12.14
C GLY A 109 3.03 -0.40 -11.52
N ILE A 110 2.23 0.04 -10.56
CA ILE A 110 1.30 -0.85 -9.87
C ILE A 110 0.15 -1.36 -10.75
N LEU A 111 -0.26 -0.57 -11.76
CA LEU A 111 -1.20 -1.04 -12.78
C LEU A 111 -0.59 -2.21 -13.57
N ARG A 112 0.69 -2.09 -13.97
CA ARG A 112 1.42 -3.13 -14.70
C ARG A 112 1.55 -4.42 -13.93
N ASP A 113 1.91 -4.37 -12.65
CA ASP A 113 1.95 -5.56 -11.79
C ASP A 113 0.65 -6.36 -11.85
N VAL A 114 -0.49 -5.67 -11.77
CA VAL A 114 -1.80 -6.28 -11.72
C VAL A 114 -2.22 -6.85 -13.08
N PHE A 115 -2.11 -6.07 -14.16
CA PHE A 115 -2.58 -6.57 -15.46
C PHE A 115 -1.66 -7.61 -16.08
N THR A 116 -0.38 -7.64 -15.70
CA THR A 116 0.57 -8.70 -16.11
C THR A 116 0.07 -10.09 -15.72
N MET A 117 -0.65 -10.19 -14.60
CA MET A 117 -1.23 -11.43 -14.12
C MET A 117 -2.54 -11.84 -14.84
N GLY A 118 -2.98 -11.09 -15.85
CA GLY A 118 -4.24 -11.34 -16.57
C GLY A 118 -5.44 -10.53 -16.07
N ALA A 119 -5.25 -9.70 -15.04
CA ALA A 119 -6.33 -8.98 -14.41
C ALA A 119 -6.64 -7.65 -15.13
N ARG A 120 -7.92 -7.33 -15.26
CA ARG A 120 -8.31 -5.96 -15.62
C ARG A 120 -8.30 -5.10 -14.35
N PRO A 121 -7.50 -4.03 -14.26
CA PRO A 121 -7.57 -3.10 -13.13
C PRO A 121 -8.96 -2.48 -13.03
N ILE A 122 -9.54 -2.48 -11.82
CA ILE A 122 -10.88 -1.94 -11.54
C ILE A 122 -10.86 -0.82 -10.50
N ALA A 123 -9.81 -0.72 -9.69
CA ALA A 123 -9.72 0.26 -8.62
C ALA A 123 -8.28 0.52 -8.22
N ASN A 124 -8.02 1.77 -7.84
CA ASN A 124 -6.81 2.21 -7.17
C ASN A 124 -7.12 2.69 -5.74
N ALA A 125 -6.11 2.61 -4.87
CA ALA A 125 -6.11 3.23 -3.57
C ALA A 125 -4.74 3.82 -3.24
N ASN A 126 -4.67 4.90 -2.47
CA ASN A 126 -3.39 5.58 -2.18
C ASN A 126 -3.17 5.79 -0.68
N ALA A 127 -1.99 5.43 -0.18
CA ALA A 127 -1.56 5.75 1.17
C ALA A 127 -0.46 6.81 1.13
N LEU A 128 -0.80 8.04 1.54
CA LEU A 128 0.07 9.21 1.42
C LEU A 128 0.52 9.69 2.80
N ARG A 129 1.78 10.13 2.91
CA ARG A 129 2.31 10.80 4.12
C ARG A 129 3.11 12.03 3.75
N PHE A 130 2.76 13.15 4.37
CA PHE A 130 3.37 14.45 4.10
C PHE A 130 3.91 15.11 5.37
N GLY A 131 4.79 16.09 5.19
CA GLY A 131 5.35 16.89 6.28
C GLY A 131 4.43 18.03 6.72
N ARG A 132 4.97 19.00 7.46
CA ARG A 132 4.19 20.13 7.98
C ARG A 132 3.69 21.05 6.87
N ARG A 133 2.51 21.62 7.08
CA ARG A 133 1.90 22.65 6.19
C ARG A 133 2.82 23.84 5.92
N ASP A 134 3.57 24.29 6.93
CA ASP A 134 4.46 25.45 6.86
C ASP A 134 5.87 25.13 6.33
N HIS A 135 6.17 23.86 6.03
CA HIS A 135 7.44 23.47 5.42
C HIS A 135 7.51 23.99 3.97
N PRO A 136 8.61 24.66 3.55
CA PRO A 136 8.67 25.39 2.28
C PRO A 136 8.38 24.57 1.02
N LYS A 137 8.72 23.26 1.03
CA LYS A 137 8.48 22.36 -0.10
C LYS A 137 7.08 21.72 -0.09
N MET A 138 6.39 21.70 1.05
CA MET A 138 5.28 20.76 1.26
C MET A 138 4.05 21.06 0.41
N LYS A 139 3.71 22.35 0.21
CA LYS A 139 2.60 22.73 -0.68
C LYS A 139 2.85 22.23 -2.11
N HIS A 140 4.07 22.38 -2.62
CA HIS A 140 4.46 21.89 -3.95
C HIS A 140 4.41 20.36 -4.05
N LEU A 141 4.92 19.66 -3.02
CA LEU A 141 4.92 18.20 -2.98
C LEU A 141 3.50 17.62 -2.98
N VAL A 142 2.61 18.13 -2.13
CA VAL A 142 1.21 17.67 -2.09
C VAL A 142 0.51 17.93 -3.42
N GLN A 143 0.64 19.13 -3.97
CA GLN A 143 0.04 19.48 -5.26
C GLN A 143 0.56 18.60 -6.40
N GLY A 144 1.87 18.40 -6.48
CA GLY A 144 2.49 17.58 -7.52
C GLY A 144 2.07 16.12 -7.43
N VAL A 145 2.10 15.53 -6.23
CA VAL A 145 1.73 14.12 -6.02
C VAL A 145 0.27 13.88 -6.38
N VAL A 146 -0.64 14.72 -5.88
CA VAL A 146 -2.07 14.57 -6.18
C VAL A 146 -2.35 14.76 -7.68
N ALA A 147 -1.74 15.77 -8.31
CA ALA A 147 -1.87 15.97 -9.75
C ALA A 147 -1.27 14.82 -10.58
N GLY A 148 -0.17 14.20 -10.11
CA GLY A 148 0.47 13.06 -10.77
C GLY A 148 -0.38 11.80 -10.73
N ILE A 149 -0.91 11.46 -9.54
CA ILE A 149 -1.83 10.33 -9.35
C ILE A 149 -3.06 10.48 -10.24
N GLY A 150 -3.73 11.64 -10.16
CA GLY A 150 -4.91 11.91 -10.98
C GLY A 150 -4.57 11.96 -12.48
N GLY A 151 -3.45 12.57 -12.84
CA GLY A 151 -2.97 12.65 -14.21
C GLY A 151 -2.79 11.28 -14.87
N TYR A 152 -2.28 10.29 -14.13
CA TYR A 152 -2.10 8.94 -14.66
C TYR A 152 -3.40 8.12 -14.60
N GLY A 153 -4.00 7.98 -13.40
CA GLY A 153 -5.19 7.15 -13.19
C GLY A 153 -6.39 7.56 -14.04
N ASN A 154 -6.64 8.87 -14.18
CA ASN A 154 -7.77 9.39 -14.97
C ASN A 154 -7.58 9.12 -16.47
N CYS A 155 -6.34 9.24 -16.98
CA CYS A 155 -6.05 9.02 -18.39
C CYS A 155 -6.12 7.55 -18.78
N VAL A 156 -5.65 6.64 -17.90
CA VAL A 156 -5.80 5.19 -18.11
C VAL A 156 -7.27 4.76 -17.95
N GLY A 157 -8.03 5.49 -17.14
CA GLY A 157 -9.44 5.19 -16.86
C GLY A 157 -9.60 4.11 -15.80
N VAL A 158 -8.82 4.19 -14.72
CA VAL A 158 -8.97 3.33 -13.53
C VAL A 158 -9.30 4.21 -12.33
N PRO A 159 -10.47 4.02 -11.70
CA PRO A 159 -10.91 4.92 -10.64
C PRO A 159 -10.08 4.75 -9.36
N THR A 160 -9.86 5.83 -8.63
CA THR A 160 -9.31 5.77 -7.26
C THR A 160 -10.46 5.81 -6.26
N VAL A 161 -10.62 4.75 -5.46
CA VAL A 161 -11.83 4.53 -4.65
C VAL A 161 -11.60 4.61 -3.15
N ALA A 162 -10.35 4.45 -2.70
CA ALA A 162 -9.96 4.47 -1.30
C ALA A 162 -8.60 5.16 -1.13
N GLY A 163 -8.24 5.47 0.11
CA GLY A 163 -6.94 6.03 0.43
C GLY A 163 -6.90 6.66 1.81
N GLU A 164 -5.68 6.93 2.27
CA GLU A 164 -5.39 7.63 3.52
C GLU A 164 -4.34 8.72 3.30
N THR A 165 -4.36 9.75 4.14
CA THR A 165 -3.37 10.83 4.10
C THR A 165 -3.13 11.34 5.50
N ASN A 166 -1.86 11.33 5.94
CA ASN A 166 -1.46 11.90 7.23
C ASN A 166 -0.37 12.96 7.08
N PHE A 167 -0.26 13.83 8.08
CA PHE A 167 0.73 14.88 8.13
C PHE A 167 1.56 14.76 9.41
N HIS A 168 2.89 14.78 9.29
CA HIS A 168 3.78 14.74 10.44
C HIS A 168 5.16 15.34 10.13
N PRO A 169 5.80 16.10 11.03
CA PRO A 169 7.11 16.71 10.78
C PRO A 169 8.21 15.73 10.36
N ALA A 170 8.11 14.45 10.76
CA ALA A 170 9.06 13.40 10.36
C ALA A 170 9.15 13.20 8.83
N TYR A 171 8.11 13.61 8.07
CA TYR A 171 8.06 13.50 6.61
C TYR A 171 8.48 14.79 5.89
N ASP A 172 9.00 15.81 6.60
CA ASP A 172 9.48 17.06 5.98
C ASP A 172 10.61 16.81 4.98
N GLY A 173 11.49 15.85 5.30
CA GLY A 173 12.66 15.50 4.50
C GLY A 173 12.46 14.33 3.53
N ASN A 174 11.36 13.58 3.67
CA ASN A 174 10.98 12.49 2.79
C ASN A 174 9.49 12.17 2.94
N ILE A 175 8.72 12.30 1.86
CA ILE A 175 7.28 12.00 1.82
C ILE A 175 7.06 10.53 1.45
N LEU A 176 5.89 9.98 1.78
CA LEU A 176 5.50 8.64 1.32
C LEU A 176 4.38 8.73 0.30
N VAL A 177 4.55 8.01 -0.81
CA VAL A 177 3.59 7.91 -1.90
C VAL A 177 3.45 6.43 -2.24
N ASN A 178 2.45 5.80 -1.64
CA ASN A 178 2.14 4.40 -1.90
C ASN A 178 0.87 4.29 -2.75
N ALA A 179 0.93 3.50 -3.81
CA ALA A 179 -0.18 3.26 -4.72
C ALA A 179 -0.53 1.78 -4.72
N MET A 180 -1.81 1.47 -4.60
CA MET A 180 -2.39 0.13 -4.65
C MET A 180 -3.32 0.03 -5.84
N THR A 181 -3.31 -1.11 -6.52
CA THR A 181 -4.28 -1.45 -7.56
C THR A 181 -4.94 -2.79 -7.25
N VAL A 182 -6.24 -2.88 -7.52
CA VAL A 182 -7.03 -4.11 -7.51
C VAL A 182 -7.57 -4.35 -8.92
N GLY A 183 -7.39 -5.57 -9.42
CA GLY A 183 -7.92 -6.04 -10.69
C GLY A 183 -8.66 -7.37 -10.55
N ILE A 184 -9.42 -7.72 -11.57
CA ILE A 184 -10.23 -8.96 -11.63
C ILE A 184 -9.85 -9.76 -12.87
N ALA A 185 -9.75 -11.08 -12.70
CA ALA A 185 -9.58 -12.04 -13.78
C ALA A 185 -10.46 -13.29 -13.56
N ASP A 186 -10.61 -14.11 -14.59
CA ASP A 186 -11.08 -15.48 -14.42
C ASP A 186 -9.95 -16.32 -13.78
N ALA A 187 -10.30 -17.17 -12.80
CA ALA A 187 -9.33 -17.92 -12.01
C ALA A 187 -8.53 -18.95 -12.82
N ASP A 188 -9.03 -19.37 -13.99
CA ASP A 188 -8.33 -20.26 -14.92
C ASP A 188 -7.50 -19.51 -15.97
N ARG A 189 -7.45 -18.17 -15.91
CA ARG A 189 -6.70 -17.28 -16.80
C ARG A 189 -5.72 -16.38 -16.05
N ILE A 190 -5.09 -16.91 -15.01
CA ILE A 190 -3.98 -16.25 -14.33
C ILE A 190 -2.68 -16.54 -15.08
N PHE A 191 -1.92 -15.49 -15.36
CA PHE A 191 -0.63 -15.58 -16.06
C PHE A 191 0.53 -15.45 -15.06
N TYR A 192 1.62 -16.15 -15.35
CA TYR A 192 2.79 -16.25 -14.48
C TYR A 192 4.07 -15.87 -15.25
N SER A 193 5.12 -15.54 -14.51
CA SER A 193 6.40 -15.05 -15.06
C SER A 193 7.37 -16.14 -15.55
N ALA A 194 7.11 -17.42 -15.29
CA ALA A 194 8.08 -18.50 -15.53
C ALA A 194 8.35 -18.81 -17.02
N ALA A 195 9.51 -18.38 -17.54
CA ALA A 195 9.93 -18.67 -18.92
C ALA A 195 10.26 -20.16 -19.13
N THR A 196 9.37 -20.88 -19.81
CA THR A 196 9.58 -22.30 -20.14
C THR A 196 9.60 -22.54 -21.64
N GLY A 197 10.09 -23.71 -22.05
CA GLY A 197 10.18 -24.13 -23.45
C GLY A 197 11.40 -23.57 -24.17
N VAL A 198 12.43 -24.39 -24.33
CA VAL A 198 13.65 -24.06 -25.06
C VAL A 198 13.33 -23.70 -26.51
N GLY A 199 13.89 -22.60 -27.00
CA GLY A 199 13.66 -22.04 -28.33
C GLY A 199 12.41 -21.17 -28.43
N ASN A 200 11.66 -20.98 -27.33
CA ASN A 200 10.53 -20.05 -27.35
C ASN A 200 11.03 -18.60 -27.53
N PRO A 201 10.41 -17.80 -28.41
CA PRO A 201 10.79 -16.42 -28.65
C PRO A 201 10.55 -15.54 -27.43
N ILE A 202 11.53 -14.69 -27.12
CA ILE A 202 11.42 -13.60 -26.15
C ILE A 202 11.10 -12.31 -26.90
N VAL A 203 10.01 -11.68 -26.50
CA VAL A 203 9.40 -10.55 -27.19
C VAL A 203 9.31 -9.35 -26.27
N TYR A 204 9.75 -8.22 -26.79
CA TYR A 204 9.59 -6.89 -26.22
C TYR A 204 8.37 -6.21 -26.83
N VAL A 205 7.53 -5.59 -25.99
CA VAL A 205 6.40 -4.77 -26.46
C VAL A 205 6.25 -3.50 -25.63
N GLY A 206 5.58 -2.49 -26.21
CA GLY A 206 5.30 -1.21 -25.56
C GLY A 206 6.22 -0.09 -26.03
N SER A 207 6.50 0.87 -25.14
CA SER A 207 7.32 2.04 -25.42
C SER A 207 8.77 1.69 -25.80
N LYS A 208 9.47 2.55 -26.55
CA LYS A 208 10.89 2.36 -26.87
C LYS A 208 11.79 2.72 -25.70
N THR A 209 12.88 1.95 -25.55
CA THR A 209 13.88 2.13 -24.50
C THR A 209 14.68 3.42 -24.73
N GLY A 210 14.82 4.24 -23.69
CA GLY A 210 15.64 5.46 -23.64
C GLY A 210 16.57 5.48 -22.43
N ARG A 211 17.33 6.56 -22.22
CA ARG A 211 18.24 6.72 -21.07
C ARG A 211 17.52 7.20 -19.81
N ASP A 212 16.40 6.56 -19.49
CA ASP A 212 15.54 6.95 -18.39
C ASP A 212 15.85 6.12 -17.13
N GLY A 213 15.95 6.77 -15.97
CA GLY A 213 16.05 6.08 -14.68
C GLY A 213 17.25 5.14 -14.52
N ILE A 214 18.30 5.25 -15.33
CA ILE A 214 19.50 4.42 -15.16
C ILE A 214 20.08 4.69 -13.77
N HIS A 215 20.20 3.63 -12.96
CA HIS A 215 20.55 3.65 -11.52
C HIS A 215 19.42 4.08 -10.54
N GLY A 216 18.16 4.10 -10.97
CA GLY A 216 16.99 4.40 -10.14
C GLY A 216 16.88 3.50 -8.90
N ALA A 217 16.89 2.17 -9.10
CA ALA A 217 16.84 1.20 -7.99
C ALA A 217 18.00 1.33 -6.98
N THR A 218 19.22 1.60 -7.46
CA THR A 218 20.39 1.85 -6.60
C THR A 218 20.21 3.15 -5.80
N MET A 219 19.64 4.19 -6.42
CA MET A 219 19.36 5.46 -5.77
C MET A 219 18.34 5.32 -4.63
N ALA A 220 17.27 4.56 -4.84
CA ALA A 220 16.25 4.26 -3.82
C ALA A 220 16.79 3.42 -2.65
N SER A 221 18.01 2.88 -2.78
CA SER A 221 18.68 2.06 -1.77
C SER A 221 19.68 2.87 -0.90
N ALA A 222 19.64 4.20 -0.93
CA ALA A 222 20.56 5.08 -0.20
C ALA A 222 19.85 6.31 0.42
N ASP A 223 20.44 6.86 1.49
CA ASP A 223 19.91 8.05 2.19
C ASP A 223 19.90 9.32 1.30
N PHE A 224 19.00 10.27 1.61
CA PHE A 224 19.03 11.60 0.99
C PHE A 224 20.24 12.42 1.47
N GLY A 225 21.11 12.80 0.51
CA GLY A 225 22.19 13.77 0.69
C GLY A 225 21.79 15.19 0.29
N GLU A 226 22.70 16.16 0.48
CA GLU A 226 22.48 17.58 0.17
C GLU A 226 22.25 17.86 -1.33
N ASP A 227 22.63 16.94 -2.23
CA ASP A 227 22.57 17.10 -3.69
C ASP A 227 21.40 16.34 -4.36
N ALA A 228 20.29 16.15 -3.65
CA ALA A 228 19.12 15.42 -4.16
C ALA A 228 18.52 16.05 -5.43
N GLU A 229 18.60 17.37 -5.58
CA GLU A 229 18.09 18.09 -6.76
C GLU A 229 18.88 17.80 -8.04
N ALA A 230 20.18 17.50 -7.94
CA ALA A 230 21.00 17.09 -9.09
C ALA A 230 20.52 15.77 -9.71
N LYS A 231 19.75 14.97 -8.97
CA LYS A 231 19.19 13.69 -9.44
C LYS A 231 17.86 13.84 -10.18
N ARG A 232 17.25 15.04 -10.26
CA ARG A 232 15.97 15.26 -10.96
C ARG A 232 15.90 14.69 -12.39
N PRO A 233 16.94 14.76 -13.25
CA PRO A 233 16.90 14.19 -14.59
C PRO A 233 16.73 12.66 -14.64
N THR A 234 16.94 11.97 -13.52
CA THR A 234 16.76 10.53 -13.41
C THR A 234 15.32 10.12 -13.11
N VAL A 235 14.44 11.07 -12.73
CA VAL A 235 13.02 10.77 -12.51
C VAL A 235 12.33 10.60 -13.87
N GLN A 236 11.73 9.43 -14.05
CA GLN A 236 11.12 9.01 -15.29
C GLN A 236 9.80 9.75 -15.54
N VAL A 237 9.42 9.88 -16.81
CA VAL A 237 8.12 10.42 -17.21
C VAL A 237 7.26 9.26 -17.69
N GLY A 238 6.07 9.12 -17.10
CA GLY A 238 5.08 8.12 -17.52
C GLY A 238 4.19 8.63 -18.65
N ASP A 239 3.74 7.72 -19.51
CA ASP A 239 2.76 7.98 -20.58
C ASP A 239 1.50 7.12 -20.37
N PRO A 240 0.50 7.64 -19.64
CA PRO A 240 -0.71 6.88 -19.34
C PRO A 240 -1.55 6.53 -20.58
N PHE A 241 -1.38 7.25 -21.70
CA PHE A 241 -2.09 6.92 -22.93
C PHE A 241 -1.51 5.67 -23.57
N THR A 242 -0.18 5.56 -23.59
CA THR A 242 0.50 4.34 -24.05
C THR A 242 0.22 3.17 -23.12
N GLU A 243 0.20 3.39 -21.80
CA GLU A 243 -0.17 2.35 -20.81
C GLU A 243 -1.59 1.82 -21.06
N LYS A 244 -2.56 2.69 -21.38
CA LYS A 244 -3.92 2.24 -21.73
C LYS A 244 -3.92 1.33 -22.96
N LEU A 245 -3.18 1.68 -24.00
CA LEU A 245 -3.05 0.84 -25.20
C LEU A 245 -2.39 -0.50 -24.85
N LEU A 246 -1.37 -0.48 -24.00
CA LEU A 246 -0.64 -1.65 -23.52
C LEU A 246 -1.55 -2.62 -22.74
N ILE A 247 -2.37 -2.10 -21.83
CA ILE A 247 -3.39 -2.87 -21.10
C ILE A 247 -4.32 -3.60 -22.07
N GLU A 248 -4.90 -2.89 -23.04
CA GLU A 248 -5.87 -3.52 -23.95
C GLU A 248 -5.20 -4.52 -24.90
N ALA A 249 -3.98 -4.26 -25.37
CA ALA A 249 -3.21 -5.20 -26.19
C ALA A 249 -2.83 -6.46 -25.43
N CYS A 250 -2.37 -6.33 -24.18
CA CYS A 250 -2.03 -7.45 -23.31
C CYS A 250 -3.27 -8.30 -23.01
N LEU A 251 -4.39 -7.70 -22.62
CA LEU A 251 -5.63 -8.42 -22.33
C LEU A 251 -6.20 -9.11 -23.60
N GLU A 252 -6.07 -8.49 -24.78
CA GLU A 252 -6.45 -9.13 -26.05
C GLU A 252 -5.55 -10.35 -26.36
N LEU A 253 -4.23 -10.26 -26.12
CA LEU A 253 -3.33 -11.39 -26.30
C LEU A 253 -3.59 -12.51 -25.28
N MET A 254 -3.84 -12.16 -24.02
CA MET A 254 -4.20 -13.09 -22.94
C MET A 254 -5.53 -13.80 -23.17
N ALA A 255 -6.41 -13.23 -24.01
CA ALA A 255 -7.60 -13.93 -24.44
C ALA A 255 -7.29 -15.17 -25.32
N THR A 256 -6.08 -15.23 -25.90
CA THR A 256 -5.58 -16.32 -26.75
C THR A 256 -4.76 -17.37 -25.99
N ASP A 257 -4.19 -18.34 -26.70
CA ASP A 257 -3.27 -19.35 -26.16
C ASP A 257 -1.79 -19.02 -26.42
N ALA A 258 -1.44 -17.79 -26.81
CA ALA A 258 -0.12 -17.45 -27.33
C ALA A 258 0.99 -17.31 -26.27
N ILE A 259 0.63 -16.91 -25.05
CA ILE A 259 1.58 -16.55 -24.00
C ILE A 259 2.05 -17.81 -23.25
N VAL A 260 3.35 -17.89 -22.99
CA VAL A 260 3.97 -18.86 -22.07
C VAL A 260 4.28 -18.17 -20.74
N ALA A 261 4.86 -16.98 -20.81
CA ALA A 261 5.17 -16.14 -19.67
C ALA A 261 5.10 -14.67 -20.06
N ILE A 262 4.85 -13.82 -19.08
CA ILE A 262 4.78 -12.37 -19.23
C ILE A 262 5.35 -11.72 -17.97
N GLN A 263 6.06 -10.62 -18.14
CA GLN A 263 6.62 -9.83 -17.05
C GLN A 263 6.58 -8.34 -17.41
N ASP A 264 6.26 -7.50 -16.43
CA ASP A 264 6.39 -6.05 -16.57
C ASP A 264 7.86 -5.64 -16.50
N MET A 265 8.17 -4.47 -17.05
CA MET A 265 9.51 -3.90 -17.01
C MET A 265 9.54 -2.63 -16.16
N GLY A 266 9.61 -2.81 -14.85
CA GLY A 266 9.74 -1.74 -13.85
C GLY A 266 11.20 -1.39 -13.50
N ALA A 267 11.51 -1.40 -12.21
CA ALA A 267 12.85 -1.14 -11.68
C ALA A 267 13.87 -2.13 -12.27
N ALA A 268 15.06 -1.64 -12.64
CA ALA A 268 16.06 -2.39 -13.41
C ALA A 268 15.65 -2.86 -14.83
N GLY A 269 14.44 -2.53 -15.31
CA GLY A 269 14.01 -2.71 -16.69
C GLY A 269 14.20 -4.12 -17.25
N LEU A 270 14.92 -4.22 -18.38
CA LEU A 270 15.20 -5.51 -19.02
C LEU A 270 15.99 -6.45 -18.11
N THR A 271 16.80 -5.92 -17.19
CA THR A 271 17.61 -6.74 -16.28
C THR A 271 16.73 -7.57 -15.37
N SER A 272 15.94 -6.94 -14.49
CA SER A 272 15.06 -7.65 -13.55
C SER A 272 14.11 -8.59 -14.27
N SER A 273 13.37 -8.06 -15.25
CA SER A 273 12.34 -8.80 -15.96
C SER A 273 12.89 -10.09 -16.58
N SER A 274 14.02 -10.00 -17.29
CA SER A 274 14.58 -11.15 -17.98
C SER A 274 15.28 -12.14 -17.03
N VAL A 275 15.93 -11.66 -15.96
CA VAL A 275 16.50 -12.52 -14.91
C VAL A 275 15.41 -13.28 -14.17
N GLU A 276 14.34 -12.61 -13.75
CA GLU A 276 13.24 -13.19 -12.99
C GLU A 276 12.51 -14.24 -13.82
N MET A 277 12.13 -13.90 -15.07
CA MET A 277 11.48 -14.85 -15.97
C MET A 277 12.31 -16.12 -16.16
N ALA A 278 13.61 -15.97 -16.41
CA ALA A 278 14.52 -17.08 -16.62
C ALA A 278 14.75 -17.91 -15.35
N THR A 279 14.87 -17.26 -14.19
CA THR A 279 15.07 -17.91 -12.89
C THR A 279 13.83 -18.71 -12.49
N ASN A 280 12.64 -18.12 -12.60
CA ASN A 280 11.37 -18.79 -12.29
C ASN A 280 11.11 -19.97 -13.24
N GLY A 281 11.51 -19.82 -14.51
CA GLY A 281 11.47 -20.87 -15.52
C GLY A 281 12.55 -21.95 -15.40
N LYS A 282 13.57 -21.74 -14.56
CA LYS A 282 14.80 -22.56 -14.49
C LYS A 282 15.47 -22.74 -15.86
N ALA A 283 15.49 -21.67 -16.65
CA ALA A 283 16.01 -21.63 -18.01
C ALA A 283 17.20 -20.67 -18.14
N GLY A 284 17.88 -20.72 -19.29
CA GLY A 284 18.75 -19.65 -19.75
C GLY A 284 18.01 -18.72 -20.72
N ILE A 285 18.63 -17.60 -21.08
CA ILE A 285 18.11 -16.70 -22.10
C ILE A 285 19.25 -16.18 -22.98
N ARG A 286 18.94 -15.92 -24.24
CA ARG A 286 19.83 -15.24 -25.18
C ARG A 286 19.11 -14.04 -25.78
N LEU A 287 19.66 -12.85 -25.60
CA LEU A 287 19.08 -11.60 -26.11
C LEU A 287 20.01 -10.95 -27.14
N ASN A 288 19.45 -10.54 -28.26
CA ASN A 288 20.10 -9.71 -29.27
C ASN A 288 19.79 -8.25 -28.99
N MET A 289 20.78 -7.53 -28.46
CA MET A 289 20.64 -6.14 -28.07
C MET A 289 20.40 -5.20 -29.27
N ASN A 290 20.74 -5.61 -30.50
CA ASN A 290 20.42 -4.82 -31.70
C ASN A 290 18.93 -4.82 -32.05
N ALA A 291 18.17 -5.79 -31.53
CA ALA A 291 16.73 -5.91 -31.77
C ALA A 291 15.89 -5.14 -30.75
N VAL A 292 16.49 -4.65 -29.66
CA VAL A 292 15.80 -3.87 -28.62
C VAL A 292 15.34 -2.53 -29.21
N PRO A 293 14.03 -2.22 -29.19
CA PRO A 293 13.53 -0.95 -29.68
C PRO A 293 14.06 0.21 -28.83
N CYS A 294 14.81 1.14 -29.46
CA CYS A 294 15.41 2.29 -28.79
C CYS A 294 14.84 3.61 -29.35
N ARG A 295 14.58 4.59 -28.47
CA ARG A 295 14.18 5.95 -28.87
C ARG A 295 15.39 6.83 -29.19
N GLU A 296 16.52 6.55 -28.55
CA GLU A 296 17.77 7.29 -28.70
C GLU A 296 18.78 6.53 -29.55
N THR A 297 19.58 7.27 -30.33
CA THR A 297 20.65 6.68 -31.13
C THR A 297 21.89 6.38 -30.28
N GLY A 298 22.63 5.34 -30.67
CA GLY A 298 23.89 4.99 -30.02
C GLY A 298 23.76 4.51 -28.57
N MET A 299 22.59 3.98 -28.19
CA MET A 299 22.45 3.32 -26.89
C MET A 299 23.37 2.11 -26.80
N THR A 300 23.99 1.94 -25.64
CA THR A 300 24.87 0.82 -25.32
C THR A 300 24.07 -0.33 -24.69
N PRO A 301 24.56 -1.59 -24.72
CA PRO A 301 23.92 -2.69 -24.01
C PRO A 301 23.72 -2.42 -22.52
N TYR A 302 24.67 -1.72 -21.88
CA TYR A 302 24.57 -1.27 -20.50
C TYR A 302 23.34 -0.38 -20.28
N GLU A 303 23.16 0.66 -21.10
CA GLU A 303 22.03 1.58 -21.01
C GLU A 303 20.70 0.88 -21.34
N MET A 304 20.68 -0.04 -22.32
CA MET A 304 19.46 -0.79 -22.67
C MET A 304 19.01 -1.70 -21.52
N MET A 305 19.95 -2.39 -20.87
CA MET A 305 19.64 -3.34 -19.79
C MET A 305 19.17 -2.64 -18.51
N LEU A 306 19.74 -1.48 -18.18
CA LEU A 306 19.48 -0.77 -16.93
C LEU A 306 18.47 0.38 -17.06
N SER A 307 17.99 0.64 -18.28
CA SER A 307 16.96 1.64 -18.53
C SER A 307 15.65 1.23 -17.86
N GLU A 308 15.05 2.19 -17.15
CA GLU A 308 13.77 2.07 -16.48
C GLU A 308 12.69 2.89 -17.24
N SER A 309 12.81 3.02 -18.56
CA SER A 309 11.74 3.60 -19.39
C SER A 309 10.39 2.91 -19.08
N GLN A 310 9.33 3.71 -19.01
CA GLN A 310 8.00 3.25 -18.61
C GLN A 310 7.22 2.58 -19.77
N GLU A 311 6.07 1.98 -19.45
CA GLU A 311 5.13 1.35 -20.40
C GLU A 311 5.76 0.25 -21.28
N ARG A 312 6.48 -0.69 -20.68
CA ARG A 312 7.16 -1.80 -21.38
C ARG A 312 6.84 -3.14 -20.75
N MET A 313 6.77 -4.18 -21.58
CA MET A 313 6.56 -5.56 -21.15
C MET A 313 7.53 -6.51 -21.87
N LEU A 314 7.88 -7.59 -21.18
CA LEU A 314 8.63 -8.71 -21.72
C LEU A 314 7.73 -9.95 -21.74
N MET A 315 7.76 -10.71 -22.85
CA MET A 315 6.91 -11.88 -23.03
C MET A 315 7.70 -13.04 -23.61
N VAL A 316 7.34 -14.26 -23.20
CA VAL A 316 7.72 -15.49 -23.90
C VAL A 316 6.48 -16.01 -24.61
N LEU A 317 6.55 -16.14 -25.93
CA LEU A 317 5.44 -16.65 -26.73
C LEU A 317 5.65 -18.12 -27.10
N LYS A 318 4.56 -18.82 -27.40
CA LYS A 318 4.65 -20.13 -28.03
C LYS A 318 5.19 -19.98 -29.48
N PRO A 319 6.05 -20.90 -29.96
CA PRO A 319 6.60 -20.81 -31.30
C PRO A 319 5.52 -20.77 -32.37
N GLY A 320 5.68 -19.91 -33.37
CA GLY A 320 4.73 -19.71 -34.46
C GLY A 320 3.55 -18.77 -34.15
N LYS A 321 3.49 -18.22 -32.93
CA LYS A 321 2.45 -17.24 -32.53
C LYS A 321 2.91 -15.78 -32.68
N GLU A 322 4.16 -15.54 -33.08
CA GLU A 322 4.80 -14.23 -33.14
C GLU A 322 4.06 -13.28 -34.07
N ALA A 323 3.73 -13.71 -35.29
CA ALA A 323 3.03 -12.88 -36.26
C ALA A 323 1.60 -12.48 -35.81
N MET A 324 0.94 -13.35 -35.03
CA MET A 324 -0.36 -13.03 -34.45
C MET A 324 -0.22 -12.01 -33.32
N ALA A 325 0.73 -12.22 -32.41
CA ALA A 325 1.00 -11.28 -31.34
C ALA A 325 1.41 -9.91 -31.89
N GLU A 326 2.29 -9.88 -32.90
CA GLU A 326 2.68 -8.65 -33.60
C GLU A 326 1.48 -7.92 -34.19
N ALA A 327 0.54 -8.64 -34.82
CA ALA A 327 -0.67 -8.03 -35.38
C ALA A 327 -1.56 -7.40 -34.29
N ILE A 328 -1.65 -8.00 -33.11
CA ILE A 328 -2.39 -7.45 -31.97
C ILE A 328 -1.72 -6.17 -31.47
N PHE A 329 -0.42 -6.18 -31.18
CA PHE A 329 0.27 -4.98 -30.69
C PHE A 329 0.27 -3.83 -31.72
N ARG A 330 0.46 -4.14 -33.01
CA ARG A 330 0.37 -3.12 -34.08
C ARG A 330 -1.03 -2.55 -34.25
N LYS A 331 -2.10 -3.34 -34.02
CA LYS A 331 -3.49 -2.84 -34.01
C LYS A 331 -3.70 -1.77 -32.94
N TRP A 332 -3.04 -1.91 -31.79
CA TRP A 332 -3.06 -0.96 -30.69
C TRP A 332 -1.96 0.11 -30.78
N GLU A 333 -1.30 0.24 -31.94
CA GLU A 333 -0.23 1.23 -32.21
C GLU A 333 1.02 1.09 -31.32
N LEU A 334 1.30 -0.13 -30.83
CA LEU A 334 2.46 -0.42 -29.98
C LEU A 334 3.61 -1.06 -30.78
N ASP A 335 4.84 -0.80 -30.37
CA ASP A 335 6.01 -1.48 -30.92
C ASP A 335 6.05 -2.95 -30.47
N PHE A 336 6.61 -3.78 -31.33
CA PHE A 336 6.78 -5.21 -31.14
C PHE A 336 8.14 -5.64 -31.70
N ALA A 337 8.94 -6.35 -30.91
CA ALA A 337 10.22 -6.89 -31.37
C ALA A 337 10.51 -8.24 -30.73
N VAL A 338 10.85 -9.24 -31.55
CA VAL A 338 11.48 -10.47 -31.05
C VAL A 338 12.94 -10.14 -30.77
N ILE A 339 13.30 -10.14 -29.49
CA ILE A 339 14.64 -9.72 -29.03
C ILE A 339 15.52 -10.90 -28.64
N GLY A 340 14.99 -12.12 -28.56
CA GLY A 340 15.77 -13.25 -28.10
C GLY A 340 15.00 -14.56 -28.06
N GLU A 341 15.57 -15.52 -27.34
CA GLU A 341 15.00 -16.85 -27.13
C GLU A 341 15.35 -17.43 -25.77
N VAL A 342 14.49 -18.34 -25.29
CA VAL A 342 14.72 -19.15 -24.09
C VAL A 342 15.70 -20.27 -24.42
N THR A 343 16.69 -20.50 -23.57
CA THR A 343 17.73 -21.54 -23.73
C THR A 343 17.75 -22.51 -22.55
N ASP A 344 18.51 -23.60 -22.67
CA ASP A 344 18.76 -24.57 -21.59
C ASP A 344 20.12 -24.37 -20.91
N THR A 345 20.83 -23.28 -21.22
CA THR A 345 22.19 -23.04 -20.75
C THR A 345 22.26 -22.66 -19.28
N GLY A 346 21.16 -22.12 -18.71
CA GLY A 346 21.14 -21.52 -17.37
C GLY A 346 21.91 -20.19 -17.28
N HIS A 347 22.23 -19.60 -18.42
CA HIS A 347 22.97 -18.34 -18.53
C HIS A 347 22.12 -17.26 -19.18
N MET A 348 22.34 -16.01 -18.79
CA MET A 348 21.94 -14.82 -19.54
C MET A 348 23.07 -14.42 -20.48
N VAL A 349 22.84 -14.56 -21.78
CA VAL A 349 23.79 -14.18 -22.83
C VAL A 349 23.25 -12.99 -23.61
N LEU A 350 24.00 -11.90 -23.65
CA LEU A 350 23.65 -10.72 -24.44
C LEU A 350 24.61 -10.59 -25.62
N GLU A 351 24.07 -10.44 -26.82
CA GLU A 351 24.83 -10.24 -28.05
C GLU A 351 24.59 -8.84 -28.62
N PHE A 352 25.66 -8.15 -29.00
CA PHE A 352 25.59 -6.83 -29.62
C PHE A 352 26.62 -6.71 -30.73
N ASN A 353 26.21 -6.24 -31.91
CA ASN A 353 27.05 -6.19 -33.12
C ASN A 353 27.89 -7.45 -33.43
N GLY A 354 27.37 -8.65 -33.10
CA GLY A 354 28.04 -9.93 -33.35
C GLY A 354 29.02 -10.37 -32.26
N GLU A 355 29.14 -9.64 -31.16
CA GLU A 355 29.97 -9.99 -30.01
C GLU A 355 29.10 -10.33 -28.79
N VAL A 356 29.54 -11.29 -27.97
CA VAL A 356 28.94 -11.55 -26.66
C VAL A 356 29.44 -10.48 -25.69
N VAL A 357 28.54 -9.60 -25.27
CA VAL A 357 28.85 -8.45 -24.41
C VAL A 357 28.51 -8.70 -22.94
N CYS A 358 27.82 -9.80 -22.63
CA CYS A 358 27.49 -10.23 -21.28
C CYS A 358 27.21 -11.73 -21.29
N ASP A 359 27.79 -12.44 -20.32
CA ASP A 359 27.53 -13.87 -20.08
C ASP A 359 27.56 -14.14 -18.57
N ILE A 360 26.37 -14.20 -17.96
CA ILE A 360 26.18 -14.35 -16.51
C ILE A 360 25.42 -15.65 -16.23
N PRO A 361 25.88 -16.48 -15.28
CA PRO A 361 25.09 -17.61 -14.79
C PRO A 361 23.92 -17.08 -13.95
N LEU A 362 22.68 -17.42 -14.33
CA LEU A 362 21.47 -16.88 -13.69
C LEU A 362 21.27 -17.38 -12.26
N GLY A 363 21.66 -18.64 -12.00
CA GLY A 363 21.55 -19.25 -10.67
C GLY A 363 22.26 -18.42 -9.59
N PRO A 364 23.59 -18.19 -9.70
CA PRO A 364 24.32 -17.31 -8.80
C PRO A 364 23.79 -15.87 -8.75
N LEU A 365 23.39 -15.28 -9.89
CA LEU A 365 22.84 -13.93 -9.92
C LEU A 365 21.60 -13.78 -9.01
N ALA A 366 20.70 -14.76 -9.02
CA ALA A 366 19.50 -14.74 -8.18
C ALA A 366 19.73 -15.29 -6.76
N ALA A 367 20.36 -16.46 -6.63
CA ALA A 367 20.47 -17.20 -5.38
C ALA A 367 21.54 -16.64 -4.43
N ASP A 368 22.63 -16.07 -4.96
CA ASP A 368 23.75 -15.57 -4.16
C ASP A 368 23.60 -14.08 -3.80
N ALA A 369 22.47 -13.47 -4.17
CA ALA A 369 22.12 -12.13 -3.71
C ALA A 369 22.21 -12.05 -2.18
N PRO A 370 22.88 -11.03 -1.61
CA PRO A 370 23.10 -10.94 -0.17
C PRO A 370 21.81 -11.13 0.66
N LEU A 371 21.97 -11.76 1.82
CA LEU A 371 20.90 -11.92 2.80
C LEU A 371 21.49 -11.62 4.17
N TYR A 372 21.23 -10.42 4.67
CA TYR A 372 21.78 -9.94 5.93
C TYR A 372 20.83 -10.27 7.08
N ASP A 373 21.38 -10.84 8.15
CA ASP A 373 20.75 -10.87 9.47
C ASP A 373 21.26 -9.64 10.24
N ARG A 374 20.60 -8.51 10.03
CA ARG A 374 21.04 -7.23 10.62
C ARG A 374 20.77 -7.23 12.12
N PRO A 375 21.67 -6.67 12.95
CA PRO A 375 21.41 -6.52 14.38
C PRO A 375 20.21 -5.58 14.59
N TYR A 376 19.35 -5.91 15.55
CA TYR A 376 18.25 -5.07 16.01
C TYR A 376 18.10 -5.14 17.52
N LEU A 377 17.56 -4.06 18.10
CA LEU A 377 17.25 -3.99 19.52
C LEU A 377 16.11 -4.94 19.89
N SER A 378 16.12 -5.49 21.10
CA SER A 378 14.93 -6.14 21.68
C SER A 378 13.81 -5.12 21.92
N ARG A 379 12.57 -5.60 22.15
CA ARG A 379 11.41 -4.72 22.40
C ARG A 379 11.61 -3.76 23.58
N GLU A 380 12.25 -4.22 24.66
CA GLU A 380 12.53 -3.38 25.83
C GLU A 380 13.62 -2.34 25.55
N GLU A 381 14.68 -2.72 24.83
CA GLU A 381 15.73 -1.80 24.40
C GLU A 381 15.20 -0.76 23.42
N TYR A 382 14.32 -1.17 22.50
CA TYR A 382 13.65 -0.24 21.59
C TYR A 382 12.77 0.75 22.36
N LYS A 383 11.95 0.30 23.31
CA LYS A 383 11.12 1.19 24.15
C LYS A 383 11.97 2.22 24.90
N ALA A 384 13.11 1.79 25.44
CA ALA A 384 14.05 2.69 26.09
C ALA A 384 14.67 3.70 25.11
N TRP A 385 14.99 3.29 23.88
CA TRP A 385 15.52 4.16 22.83
C TRP A 385 14.48 5.17 22.31
N ALA A 386 13.27 4.71 22.01
CA ALA A 386 12.17 5.53 21.49
C ALA A 386 11.78 6.62 22.50
N GLY A 387 11.92 6.35 23.80
CA GLY A 387 11.80 7.35 24.85
C GLY A 387 10.40 7.95 24.98
N VAL A 388 9.37 7.25 24.47
CA VAL A 388 7.97 7.68 24.56
C VAL A 388 7.56 7.68 26.02
N LYS A 389 7.36 8.87 26.58
CA LYS A 389 7.06 9.04 28.00
C LYS A 389 5.64 8.55 28.30
N PRO A 390 5.43 7.80 29.39
CA PRO A 390 4.08 7.52 29.89
C PRO A 390 3.29 8.80 30.15
N LEU A 391 1.96 8.70 30.13
CA LEU A 391 1.10 9.80 30.58
C LEU A 391 1.00 9.77 32.11
N ASP A 392 1.67 10.72 32.77
CA ASP A 392 1.63 10.85 34.23
C ASP A 392 0.27 11.36 34.75
N HIS A 393 -0.44 12.12 33.92
CA HIS A 393 -1.78 12.62 34.19
C HIS A 393 -2.57 12.68 32.89
N VAL A 394 -3.87 12.42 32.96
CA VAL A 394 -4.79 12.59 31.82
C VAL A 394 -5.12 14.08 31.70
N PRO A 395 -4.78 14.75 30.58
CA PRO A 395 -5.16 16.14 30.39
C PRO A 395 -6.68 16.32 30.41
N VAL A 396 -7.15 17.45 30.93
CA VAL A 396 -8.59 17.73 31.03
C VAL A 396 -9.13 18.19 29.67
N CYS A 397 -10.28 17.63 29.27
CA CYS A 397 -11.14 18.17 28.23
C CYS A 397 -12.25 18.99 28.91
N GLU A 398 -12.24 20.31 28.73
CA GLU A 398 -13.23 21.21 29.33
C GLU A 398 -14.49 21.32 28.46
N ASP A 399 -14.30 21.36 27.14
CA ASP A 399 -15.35 21.49 26.14
C ASP A 399 -15.10 20.51 24.98
N PRO A 400 -15.76 19.34 24.99
CA PRO A 400 -15.65 18.35 23.92
C PRO A 400 -16.06 18.89 22.55
N GLY A 401 -17.02 19.83 22.48
CA GLY A 401 -17.46 20.43 21.23
C GLY A 401 -16.36 21.29 20.61
N ALA A 402 -15.71 22.13 21.42
CA ALA A 402 -14.60 22.96 20.96
C ALA A 402 -13.37 22.13 20.54
N ASP A 403 -13.04 21.09 21.32
CA ASP A 403 -11.95 20.17 20.99
C ASP A 403 -12.24 19.41 19.70
N LEU A 404 -13.47 18.92 19.50
CA LEU A 404 -13.91 18.28 18.26
C LEU A 404 -13.78 19.23 17.06
N LEU A 405 -14.26 20.47 17.19
CA LEU A 405 -14.19 21.47 16.12
C LEU A 405 -12.74 21.72 15.69
N LYS A 406 -11.81 21.83 16.66
CA LYS A 406 -10.37 21.99 16.39
C LYS A 406 -9.76 20.75 15.75
N LEU A 407 -10.16 19.55 16.18
CA LEU A 407 -9.72 18.29 15.58
C LEU A 407 -10.17 18.15 14.14
N MET A 408 -11.44 18.43 13.82
CA MET A 408 -11.94 18.35 12.44
C MET A 408 -11.25 19.36 11.50
N ALA A 409 -10.69 20.45 12.02
CA ALA A 409 -9.88 21.40 11.25
C ALA A 409 -8.40 21.01 11.11
N SER A 410 -7.96 19.96 11.82
CA SER A 410 -6.57 19.50 11.80
C SER A 410 -6.22 18.84 10.47
N PRO A 411 -4.93 18.88 10.04
CA PRO A 411 -4.51 18.23 8.81
C PRO A 411 -4.86 16.73 8.76
N ASP A 412 -4.85 16.02 9.89
CA ASP A 412 -5.08 14.57 9.94
C ASP A 412 -6.55 14.15 9.89
N LEU A 413 -7.49 15.05 10.19
CA LEU A 413 -8.93 14.74 10.19
C LEU A 413 -9.76 15.62 9.25
N ALA A 414 -9.14 16.62 8.61
CA ALA A 414 -9.84 17.48 7.65
C ALA A 414 -10.33 16.69 6.42
N SER A 415 -11.30 17.25 5.72
CA SER A 415 -11.91 16.65 4.54
C SER A 415 -10.86 16.36 3.46
N ARG A 416 -10.78 15.10 3.03
CA ARG A 416 -9.93 14.66 1.90
C ARG A 416 -10.52 15.00 0.54
N ARG A 417 -11.65 15.72 0.50
CA ARG A 417 -12.37 16.08 -0.72
C ARG A 417 -11.49 16.74 -1.79
N TRP A 418 -10.63 17.68 -1.39
CA TRP A 418 -9.71 18.35 -2.33
C TRP A 418 -8.80 17.35 -3.05
N ILE A 419 -8.36 16.28 -2.37
CA ILE A 419 -7.57 15.20 -2.98
C ILE A 419 -8.48 14.33 -3.86
N ALA A 420 -9.57 13.82 -3.29
CA ALA A 420 -10.42 12.83 -3.93
C ALA A 420 -11.13 13.34 -5.20
N GLU A 421 -11.55 14.62 -5.26
CA GLU A 421 -12.23 15.19 -6.44
C GLU A 421 -11.30 15.41 -7.65
N GLN A 422 -9.99 15.25 -7.47
CA GLN A 422 -9.02 15.28 -8.58
C GLN A 422 -8.88 13.91 -9.25
N TYR A 423 -9.41 12.85 -8.63
CA TYR A 423 -9.36 11.49 -9.14
C TYR A 423 -10.71 11.11 -9.74
N ASP A 424 -10.68 10.45 -10.89
CA ASP A 424 -11.86 9.76 -11.39
C ASP A 424 -12.25 8.66 -10.39
N SER A 425 -13.54 8.53 -10.15
CA SER A 425 -14.12 7.52 -9.28
C SER A 425 -15.23 6.71 -9.94
N GLN A 426 -15.52 6.94 -11.23
CA GLN A 426 -16.75 6.49 -11.88
C GLN A 426 -16.52 5.71 -13.18
N VAL A 427 -15.34 5.81 -13.80
CA VAL A 427 -15.00 5.04 -15.00
C VAL A 427 -15.17 3.55 -14.72
N GLY A 428 -15.83 2.85 -15.65
CA GLY A 428 -16.27 1.46 -15.48
C GLY A 428 -17.71 1.31 -14.98
N GLY A 429 -18.25 2.31 -14.27
CA GLY A 429 -19.64 2.31 -13.79
C GLY A 429 -19.94 1.33 -12.65
N ASP A 430 -18.90 0.82 -11.98
CA ASP A 430 -19.00 -0.21 -10.95
C ASP A 430 -18.65 0.27 -9.54
N THR A 431 -18.15 1.49 -9.39
CA THR A 431 -17.90 2.08 -8.06
C THR A 431 -19.22 2.33 -7.33
N LEU A 432 -19.42 1.67 -6.19
CA LEU A 432 -20.59 1.81 -5.34
C LEU A 432 -20.37 2.84 -4.21
N GLN A 433 -19.13 2.95 -3.73
CA GLN A 433 -18.73 3.92 -2.71
C GLN A 433 -17.27 4.33 -2.89
N THR A 434 -17.05 5.64 -2.73
CA THR A 434 -15.74 6.22 -2.46
C THR A 434 -15.79 6.95 -1.11
N GLY A 435 -14.73 6.82 -0.32
CA GLY A 435 -14.70 7.29 1.07
C GLY A 435 -15.53 6.43 2.03
N GLY A 436 -15.73 6.91 3.26
CA GLY A 436 -16.17 6.07 4.38
C GLY A 436 -15.04 5.15 4.84
N ASP A 437 -15.40 4.03 5.49
CA ASP A 437 -14.43 3.07 6.03
C ASP A 437 -13.65 2.32 4.92
N ALA A 438 -14.29 2.05 3.78
CA ALA A 438 -13.66 1.37 2.64
C ALA A 438 -14.29 1.80 1.30
N GLY A 439 -13.48 1.81 0.23
CA GLY A 439 -13.98 1.93 -1.13
C GLY A 439 -14.64 0.62 -1.56
N VAL A 440 -15.77 0.69 -2.30
CA VAL A 440 -16.50 -0.52 -2.72
C VAL A 440 -16.74 -0.48 -4.23
N VAL A 441 -16.33 -1.55 -4.92
CA VAL A 441 -16.46 -1.70 -6.38
C VAL A 441 -17.13 -3.02 -6.71
N ARG A 442 -18.23 -2.96 -7.46
CA ARG A 442 -18.95 -4.13 -7.94
C ARG A 442 -18.07 -4.94 -8.90
N VAL A 443 -18.15 -6.27 -8.79
CA VAL A 443 -17.59 -7.14 -9.82
C VAL A 443 -18.53 -7.10 -11.03
N HIS A 444 -18.02 -6.59 -12.15
CA HIS A 444 -18.82 -6.25 -13.32
C HIS A 444 -19.79 -7.37 -13.74
N GLY A 445 -21.06 -7.00 -13.94
CA GLY A 445 -22.11 -7.95 -14.37
C GLY A 445 -22.62 -8.91 -13.29
N THR A 446 -22.18 -8.76 -12.04
CA THR A 446 -22.61 -9.60 -10.90
C THR A 446 -23.28 -8.79 -9.80
N ASN A 447 -23.75 -9.49 -8.76
CA ASN A 447 -24.31 -8.88 -7.55
C ASN A 447 -23.31 -8.85 -6.38
N LYS A 448 -22.04 -9.24 -6.60
CA LYS A 448 -20.97 -9.18 -5.61
C LYS A 448 -20.08 -7.95 -5.81
N ALA A 449 -19.38 -7.53 -4.77
CA ALA A 449 -18.46 -6.40 -4.80
C ALA A 449 -17.20 -6.68 -3.98
N LEU A 450 -16.12 -5.97 -4.31
CA LEU A 450 -14.89 -5.93 -3.54
C LEU A 450 -14.86 -4.65 -2.71
N ALA A 451 -14.52 -4.78 -1.43
CA ALA A 451 -14.22 -3.67 -0.54
C ALA A 451 -12.70 -3.53 -0.40
N ILE A 452 -12.21 -2.29 -0.39
CA ILE A 452 -10.80 -1.94 -0.43
C ILE A 452 -10.51 -0.88 0.64
N SER A 453 -9.55 -1.16 1.54
CA SER A 453 -9.09 -0.22 2.57
C SER A 453 -7.57 -0.01 2.49
N THR A 454 -7.09 1.10 3.03
CA THR A 454 -5.66 1.36 3.22
C THR A 454 -5.41 1.99 4.57
N ASP A 455 -4.58 1.38 5.41
CA ASP A 455 -4.52 1.72 6.83
C ASP A 455 -3.09 1.60 7.39
N CYS A 456 -2.65 2.61 8.15
CA CYS A 456 -1.55 2.52 9.09
C CYS A 456 -1.47 3.76 9.99
N THR A 457 -1.49 3.57 11.30
CA THR A 457 -1.21 4.64 12.27
C THR A 457 0.29 4.71 12.65
N PRO A 458 1.14 5.57 12.02
CA PRO A 458 2.60 5.46 12.17
C PRO A 458 3.10 5.83 13.57
N ARG A 459 2.37 6.71 14.28
CA ARG A 459 2.66 7.11 15.67
C ARG A 459 2.54 5.93 16.65
N TYR A 460 1.64 4.99 16.38
CA TYR A 460 1.51 3.76 17.15
C TYR A 460 2.69 2.82 16.93
N VAL A 461 3.10 2.66 15.67
CA VAL A 461 4.26 1.84 15.29
C VAL A 461 5.55 2.44 15.85
N PHE A 462 5.70 3.77 15.86
CA PHE A 462 6.84 4.40 16.50
C PHE A 462 6.89 4.13 18.01
N ALA A 463 5.76 4.26 18.70
CA ALA A 463 5.71 4.11 20.15
C ALA A 463 5.87 2.64 20.61
N ASP A 464 5.28 1.68 19.89
CA ASP A 464 5.50 0.25 20.09
C ASP A 464 5.31 -0.48 18.75
N PRO A 465 6.39 -0.86 18.05
CA PRO A 465 6.27 -1.42 16.70
C PRO A 465 5.46 -2.71 16.65
N TYR A 466 5.49 -3.53 17.70
CA TYR A 466 4.70 -4.76 17.75
C TYR A 466 3.20 -4.47 17.86
N GLU A 467 2.80 -3.59 18.78
CA GLU A 467 1.40 -3.20 18.92
C GLU A 467 0.91 -2.42 17.70
N GLY A 468 1.72 -1.50 17.16
CA GLY A 468 1.37 -0.75 15.95
C GLY A 468 1.27 -1.65 14.70
N GLY A 469 2.14 -2.65 14.57
CA GLY A 469 2.06 -3.63 13.50
C GLY A 469 0.79 -4.50 13.58
N LYS A 470 0.36 -4.88 14.78
CA LYS A 470 -0.95 -5.53 14.98
C LYS A 470 -2.10 -4.59 14.60
N GLN A 471 -2.04 -3.35 15.07
CA GLN A 471 -3.10 -2.37 14.88
C GLN A 471 -3.34 -2.05 13.41
N ALA A 472 -2.29 -1.89 12.60
CA ALA A 472 -2.43 -1.59 11.17
C ALA A 472 -3.21 -2.70 10.41
N ILE A 473 -3.00 -3.98 10.76
CA ILE A 473 -3.80 -5.09 10.21
C ILE A 473 -5.23 -5.07 10.76
N ALA A 474 -5.38 -4.80 12.06
CA ALA A 474 -6.68 -4.80 12.72
C ALA A 474 -7.61 -3.71 12.20
N GLU A 475 -7.10 -2.50 11.93
CA GLU A 475 -7.88 -1.39 11.37
C GLU A 475 -8.34 -1.70 9.94
N ALA A 476 -7.47 -2.23 9.08
CA ALA A 476 -7.87 -2.70 7.75
C ALA A 476 -8.96 -3.77 7.81
N PHE A 477 -8.84 -4.74 8.72
CA PHE A 477 -9.88 -5.74 8.96
C PHE A 477 -11.20 -5.10 9.41
N ARG A 478 -11.12 -4.12 10.32
CA ARG A 478 -12.27 -3.42 10.91
C ARG A 478 -13.03 -2.61 9.86
N ASN A 479 -12.30 -1.85 9.04
CA ASN A 479 -12.85 -1.03 7.97
C ASN A 479 -13.59 -1.85 6.92
N LEU A 480 -13.06 -3.02 6.55
CA LEU A 480 -13.76 -3.95 5.66
C LEU A 480 -15.04 -4.52 6.31
N CYS A 481 -14.99 -4.88 7.60
CA CYS A 481 -16.18 -5.35 8.32
C CYS A 481 -17.27 -4.27 8.42
N ALA A 482 -16.90 -3.00 8.60
CA ALA A 482 -17.83 -1.88 8.74
C ALA A 482 -18.72 -1.69 7.50
N VAL A 483 -18.20 -1.99 6.30
CA VAL A 483 -18.99 -1.95 5.05
C VAL A 483 -19.72 -3.25 4.73
N GLY A 484 -19.63 -4.25 5.62
CA GLY A 484 -20.26 -5.57 5.47
C GLY A 484 -19.43 -6.59 4.68
N ALA A 485 -18.19 -6.26 4.31
CA ALA A 485 -17.33 -7.18 3.56
C ALA A 485 -16.71 -8.23 4.49
N ARG A 486 -16.58 -9.46 3.99
CA ARG A 486 -15.71 -10.48 4.60
C ARG A 486 -14.26 -10.20 4.19
N PRO A 487 -13.35 -9.90 5.14
CA PRO A 487 -11.94 -9.71 4.82
C PRO A 487 -11.33 -10.98 4.22
N LEU A 488 -10.48 -10.86 3.20
CA LEU A 488 -9.87 -12.00 2.51
C LEU A 488 -8.35 -12.01 2.59
N ALA A 489 -7.68 -10.93 2.18
CA ALA A 489 -6.22 -10.85 2.23
C ALA A 489 -5.73 -9.40 2.23
N VAL A 490 -4.46 -9.24 2.58
CA VAL A 490 -3.77 -7.94 2.56
C VAL A 490 -2.56 -7.93 1.64
N THR A 491 -2.21 -6.74 1.18
CA THR A 491 -0.90 -6.39 0.64
C THR A 491 -0.24 -5.40 1.59
N ASN A 492 1.05 -5.55 1.89
CA ASN A 492 1.77 -4.62 2.77
C ASN A 492 2.83 -3.80 2.03
N CYS A 493 2.87 -2.49 2.25
CA CYS A 493 3.91 -1.60 1.73
C CYS A 493 4.71 -1.03 2.90
N LEU A 494 5.87 -1.63 3.14
CA LEU A 494 6.72 -1.37 4.30
C LEU A 494 7.61 -0.15 4.04
N ASN A 495 7.45 0.92 4.79
CA ASN A 495 8.26 2.14 4.67
C ASN A 495 9.03 2.40 5.96
N PHE A 496 10.34 2.20 5.92
CA PHE A 496 11.24 2.37 7.07
C PHE A 496 12.49 3.14 6.67
N ALA A 497 13.18 3.68 7.68
CA ALA A 497 14.44 4.40 7.50
C ALA A 497 15.62 3.43 7.25
N ASN A 498 16.86 3.85 7.53
CA ASN A 498 18.05 3.04 7.26
C ASN A 498 18.12 1.77 8.15
N PRO A 499 18.06 0.56 7.57
CA PRO A 499 17.98 -0.71 8.32
C PRO A 499 19.32 -1.13 8.93
N GLN A 500 20.42 -0.42 8.65
CA GLN A 500 21.72 -0.69 9.26
C GLN A 500 21.78 -0.22 10.72
N ARG A 501 20.84 0.64 11.13
CA ARG A 501 20.70 1.14 12.49
C ARG A 501 19.85 0.16 13.32
N PRO A 502 20.36 -0.41 14.43
CA PRO A 502 19.64 -1.45 15.19
C PRO A 502 18.26 -1.02 15.69
N GLU A 503 18.09 0.25 16.03
CA GLU A 503 16.80 0.82 16.45
C GLU A 503 15.77 0.88 15.33
N ILE A 504 16.20 1.12 14.08
CA ILE A 504 15.31 1.17 12.91
C ILE A 504 14.99 -0.24 12.45
N MET A 505 15.99 -1.13 12.47
CA MET A 505 15.75 -2.55 12.20
C MET A 505 14.78 -3.15 13.21
N ALA A 506 14.82 -2.74 14.49
CA ALA A 506 13.85 -3.15 15.50
C ALA A 506 12.42 -2.73 15.15
N GLN A 507 12.23 -1.53 14.57
CA GLN A 507 10.91 -1.10 14.07
C GLN A 507 10.38 -2.06 13.01
N LEU A 508 11.19 -2.38 12.00
CA LEU A 508 10.80 -3.31 10.93
C LEU A 508 10.47 -4.70 11.48
N VAL A 509 11.38 -5.27 12.29
CA VAL A 509 11.24 -6.65 12.77
C VAL A 509 10.03 -6.80 13.67
N HIS A 510 9.87 -5.94 14.66
CA HIS A 510 8.77 -6.05 15.62
C HIS A 510 7.42 -5.68 15.00
N ALA A 511 7.38 -4.75 14.04
CA ALA A 511 6.16 -4.50 13.25
C ALA A 511 5.74 -5.74 12.46
N LEU A 512 6.67 -6.40 11.77
CA LEU A 512 6.39 -7.65 11.05
C LEU A 512 5.92 -8.78 11.97
N GLU A 513 6.47 -8.88 13.18
CA GLU A 513 5.99 -9.84 14.19
C GLU A 513 4.53 -9.56 14.57
N GLY A 514 4.19 -8.30 14.86
CA GLY A 514 2.83 -7.90 15.21
C GLY A 514 1.85 -8.13 14.06
N MET A 515 2.21 -7.71 12.85
CA MET A 515 1.42 -7.96 11.64
C MET A 515 1.19 -9.44 11.42
N GLY A 516 2.22 -10.28 11.56
CA GLY A 516 2.11 -11.72 11.39
C GLY A 516 1.14 -12.34 12.38
N ASP A 517 1.17 -11.94 13.64
CA ASP A 517 0.24 -12.44 14.66
C ASP A 517 -1.20 -11.99 14.39
N ALA A 518 -1.41 -10.74 13.97
CA ALA A 518 -2.71 -10.23 13.57
C ALA A 518 -3.29 -10.97 12.37
N CYS A 519 -2.50 -11.17 11.32
CA CYS A 519 -2.93 -11.90 10.12
C CYS A 519 -3.35 -13.34 10.44
N ARG A 520 -2.65 -14.02 11.38
CA ARG A 520 -3.02 -15.39 11.81
C ARG A 520 -4.28 -15.40 12.67
N ALA A 521 -4.46 -14.42 13.55
CA ALA A 521 -5.61 -14.39 14.46
C ALA A 521 -6.92 -13.99 13.77
N LEU A 522 -6.81 -13.19 12.70
CA LEU A 522 -7.94 -12.63 11.93
C LEU A 522 -8.19 -13.39 10.62
N ASP A 523 -7.44 -14.46 10.33
CA ASP A 523 -7.45 -15.18 9.05
C ASP A 523 -7.35 -14.23 7.84
N PHE A 524 -6.37 -13.33 7.88
CA PHE A 524 -6.19 -12.24 6.92
C PHE A 524 -4.76 -12.27 6.33
N PRO A 525 -4.41 -13.27 5.50
CA PRO A 525 -3.05 -13.52 5.03
C PRO A 525 -2.48 -12.40 4.15
N ILE A 526 -1.15 -12.29 4.14
CA ILE A 526 -0.40 -11.36 3.28
C ILE A 526 -0.10 -12.07 1.95
N VAL A 527 -0.68 -11.57 0.85
CA VAL A 527 -0.55 -12.19 -0.49
C VAL A 527 0.46 -11.49 -1.39
N SER A 528 0.80 -10.24 -1.10
CA SER A 528 1.79 -9.45 -1.83
C SER A 528 2.33 -8.31 -0.96
N GLY A 529 3.33 -7.58 -1.46
CA GLY A 529 3.80 -6.39 -0.79
C GLY A 529 4.99 -5.73 -1.47
N ASN A 530 5.50 -4.70 -0.81
CA ASN A 530 6.67 -3.92 -1.21
C ASN A 530 7.44 -3.49 0.05
N VAL A 531 8.75 -3.24 -0.09
CA VAL A 531 9.60 -2.71 0.98
C VAL A 531 10.46 -1.57 0.45
N SER A 532 10.22 -0.41 1.03
CA SER A 532 11.01 0.80 0.88
C SER A 532 11.79 1.05 2.17
N LEU A 533 13.11 0.95 2.09
CA LEU A 533 14.04 1.25 3.18
C LEU A 533 14.77 2.57 2.88
N TYR A 534 15.63 3.02 3.80
CA TYR A 534 16.42 4.25 3.61
C TYR A 534 15.58 5.53 3.45
N ASN A 535 14.36 5.52 4.01
CA ASN A 535 13.49 6.70 4.06
C ASN A 535 13.92 7.66 5.18
N GLU A 536 15.07 8.31 5.00
CA GLU A 536 15.55 9.35 5.91
C GLU A 536 16.36 10.41 5.16
N SER A 537 16.40 11.62 5.71
CA SER A 537 17.14 12.73 5.12
C SER A 537 18.01 13.45 6.12
N LYS A 538 19.24 13.79 5.69
CA LYS A 538 20.17 14.64 6.47
C LYS A 538 19.96 16.13 6.19
N ALA A 539 19.20 16.48 5.14
CA ALA A 539 19.06 17.85 4.63
C ALA A 539 18.21 18.78 5.52
N THR A 540 17.45 18.24 6.48
CA THR A 540 16.58 19.01 7.38
C THR A 540 17.28 19.50 8.66
N GLY A 541 18.62 19.53 8.70
CA GLY A 541 19.41 20.02 9.85
C GLY A 541 19.61 18.99 10.99
N GLY A 542 19.13 17.77 10.79
CA GLY A 542 19.36 16.58 11.59
C GLY A 542 18.84 15.38 10.79
N GLY A 543 19.50 14.22 10.86
CA GLY A 543 19.01 13.01 10.19
C GLY A 543 17.61 12.64 10.67
N SER A 544 16.57 13.07 9.96
CA SER A 544 15.18 12.83 10.36
C SER A 544 14.69 11.58 9.65
N ALA A 545 14.69 10.47 10.36
CA ALA A 545 13.97 9.27 9.93
C ALA A 545 12.47 9.56 9.88
N ILE A 546 11.79 8.99 8.88
CA ILE A 546 10.31 8.95 8.88
C ILE A 546 9.80 8.17 10.10
N LEU A 547 8.51 8.33 10.43
CA LEU A 547 7.87 7.37 11.31
C LEU A 547 7.77 5.99 10.59
N PRO A 548 7.97 4.87 11.30
CA PRO A 548 7.81 3.54 10.72
C PRO A 548 6.37 3.36 10.20
N THR A 549 6.23 3.09 8.90
CA THR A 549 4.92 3.11 8.22
C THR A 549 4.73 1.82 7.40
N PRO A 550 4.36 0.69 8.04
CA PRO A 550 3.91 -0.50 7.35
C PRO A 550 2.46 -0.33 6.86
N ALA A 551 2.27 0.41 5.76
CA ALA A 551 0.94 0.64 5.18
C ALA A 551 0.31 -0.69 4.73
N ILE A 552 -0.95 -0.91 5.07
CA ILE A 552 -1.70 -2.13 4.75
C ILE A 552 -2.78 -1.80 3.73
N GLY A 553 -2.84 -2.54 2.63
CA GLY A 553 -3.95 -2.53 1.68
C GLY A 553 -4.80 -3.77 1.87
N GLY A 554 -6.03 -3.62 2.34
CA GLY A 554 -6.96 -4.72 2.61
C GLY A 554 -7.96 -4.93 1.48
N VAL A 555 -8.22 -6.20 1.13
CA VAL A 555 -9.31 -6.57 0.21
C VAL A 555 -10.28 -7.53 0.89
N GLY A 556 -11.57 -7.21 0.80
CA GLY A 556 -12.67 -8.05 1.26
C GLY A 556 -13.77 -8.21 0.21
N ILE A 557 -14.68 -9.14 0.42
CA ILE A 557 -15.79 -9.44 -0.49
C ILE A 557 -17.16 -9.19 0.16
N ILE A 558 -18.06 -8.56 -0.58
CA ILE A 558 -19.48 -8.47 -0.31
C ILE A 558 -20.18 -9.38 -1.32
N GLU A 559 -20.74 -10.49 -0.86
CA GLU A 559 -21.36 -11.49 -1.74
C GLU A 559 -22.67 -10.98 -2.39
N ASP A 560 -23.38 -10.09 -1.70
CA ASP A 560 -24.60 -9.45 -2.17
C ASP A 560 -24.57 -7.96 -1.82
N ILE A 561 -24.50 -7.10 -2.84
CA ILE A 561 -24.44 -5.63 -2.68
C ILE A 561 -25.64 -5.04 -1.94
N SER A 562 -26.76 -5.77 -1.81
CA SER A 562 -27.90 -5.35 -0.97
C SER A 562 -27.56 -5.31 0.53
N GLN A 563 -26.51 -6.05 0.93
CA GLN A 563 -25.98 -6.09 2.29
C GLN A 563 -24.81 -5.13 2.50
N MET A 564 -24.47 -4.32 1.50
CA MET A 564 -23.46 -3.27 1.65
C MET A 564 -23.93 -2.23 2.68
N MET A 565 -23.03 -1.90 3.61
CA MET A 565 -23.28 -0.92 4.66
C MET A 565 -22.50 0.38 4.44
N THR A 566 -23.01 1.50 4.96
CA THR A 566 -22.31 2.80 4.89
C THR A 566 -22.47 3.61 6.17
N MET A 567 -21.50 4.49 6.46
CA MET A 567 -21.43 5.24 7.72
C MET A 567 -22.50 6.30 7.95
N ARG A 568 -23.08 6.90 6.89
CA ARG A 568 -23.99 8.04 7.07
C ARG A 568 -25.26 7.65 7.82
N PHE A 569 -25.68 8.46 8.79
CA PHE A 569 -27.00 8.31 9.43
C PHE A 569 -28.12 8.30 8.38
N LYS A 570 -29.14 7.46 8.60
CA LYS A 570 -30.25 7.27 7.65
C LYS A 570 -31.51 8.03 8.07
N ALA A 571 -31.86 8.01 9.35
CA ALA A 571 -33.08 8.65 9.82
C ALA A 571 -32.92 9.26 11.22
N ALA A 572 -33.62 10.38 11.46
CA ALA A 572 -33.78 10.91 12.81
C ALA A 572 -34.64 9.94 13.65
N GLY A 573 -34.26 9.78 14.92
CA GLY A 573 -34.88 8.83 15.84
C GLY A 573 -34.18 7.47 15.92
N ASP A 574 -33.29 7.13 14.98
CA ASP A 574 -32.47 5.92 15.06
C ASP A 574 -31.61 5.96 16.33
N ALA A 575 -31.56 4.85 17.07
CA ALA A 575 -30.74 4.75 18.26
C ALA A 575 -29.28 4.52 17.87
N ILE A 576 -28.34 5.19 18.55
CA ILE A 576 -26.91 5.07 18.29
C ILE A 576 -26.30 4.18 19.37
N TYR A 577 -25.57 3.15 18.94
CA TYR A 577 -24.86 2.22 19.82
C TYR A 577 -23.37 2.20 19.50
N LEU A 578 -22.56 2.14 20.56
CA LEU A 578 -21.15 1.78 20.50
C LEU A 578 -21.04 0.28 20.72
N VAL A 579 -20.51 -0.42 19.73
CA VAL A 579 -20.13 -1.84 19.78
C VAL A 579 -18.65 -1.91 20.11
N GLY A 580 -18.26 -2.76 21.06
CA GLY A 580 -16.86 -2.94 21.42
C GLY A 580 -16.66 -3.67 22.73
N PRO A 581 -15.42 -3.83 23.22
CA PRO A 581 -15.16 -4.64 24.39
C PRO A 581 -15.75 -4.06 25.69
N GLU A 582 -16.32 -4.94 26.52
CA GLU A 582 -16.93 -4.62 27.81
C GLU A 582 -15.94 -4.48 28.98
N PHE A 583 -14.85 -3.73 28.79
CA PHE A 583 -13.96 -3.39 29.92
C PHE A 583 -14.64 -2.46 30.97
N TRP A 584 -15.75 -1.83 30.60
CA TRP A 584 -16.49 -0.86 31.43
C TRP A 584 -17.24 -1.48 32.62
N ALA A 585 -17.42 -2.79 32.67
CA ALA A 585 -18.02 -3.48 33.82
C ALA A 585 -17.04 -3.73 35.00
N ARG A 586 -15.75 -3.35 34.86
CA ARG A 586 -14.76 -3.38 35.95
C ARG A 586 -14.01 -2.05 36.06
N PRO A 587 -13.82 -1.51 37.28
CA PRO A 587 -13.02 -0.29 37.44
C PRO A 587 -11.53 -0.54 37.16
N ASP A 588 -11.05 -0.11 36.00
CA ASP A 588 -9.63 0.13 35.72
C ASP A 588 -9.37 1.65 35.78
N PRO A 589 -8.28 2.16 36.39
CA PRO A 589 -7.90 3.57 36.32
C PRO A 589 -7.44 4.06 34.92
N THR A 590 -7.26 3.16 33.95
CA THR A 590 -6.80 3.42 32.57
C THR A 590 -7.82 3.02 31.50
N ARG A 591 -9.12 3.23 31.76
CA ARG A 591 -10.26 2.71 30.96
C ARG A 591 -10.30 3.02 29.46
N SER A 592 -9.50 3.96 28.97
CA SER A 592 -9.48 4.37 27.57
C SER A 592 -8.09 4.84 27.13
N HIS A 593 -7.75 4.67 25.85
CA HIS A 593 -6.45 4.95 25.28
C HIS A 593 -6.34 6.35 24.68
N LEU A 594 -5.80 7.27 25.47
CA LEU A 594 -5.42 8.62 25.02
C LEU A 594 -3.94 8.74 24.61
N GLY A 595 -3.11 7.77 24.98
CA GLY A 595 -1.70 7.75 24.59
C GLY A 595 -1.57 7.70 23.08
N GLN A 596 -0.66 8.52 22.54
CA GLN A 596 -0.48 8.69 21.09
C GLN A 596 -1.73 9.17 20.34
N SER A 597 -2.80 9.62 20.99
CA SER A 597 -4.02 10.02 20.26
C SER A 597 -3.88 11.34 19.50
N LEU A 598 -4.65 11.51 18.43
CA LEU A 598 -4.71 12.79 17.72
C LEU A 598 -5.22 13.91 18.63
N TRP A 599 -6.16 13.63 19.53
CA TRP A 599 -6.60 14.63 20.51
C TRP A 599 -5.44 15.10 21.39
N LEU A 600 -4.63 14.18 21.90
CA LEU A 600 -3.49 14.52 22.73
C LEU A 600 -2.44 15.36 21.96
N ARG A 601 -2.18 15.00 20.70
CA ARG A 601 -1.25 15.73 19.83
C ARG A 601 -1.77 17.10 19.43
N GLU A 602 -2.96 17.18 18.83
CA GLU A 602 -3.50 18.40 18.23
C GLU A 602 -4.07 19.39 19.26
N ILE A 603 -4.66 18.88 20.34
CA ILE A 603 -5.29 19.73 21.37
C ILE A 603 -4.29 20.09 22.46
N LYS A 604 -3.46 19.14 22.90
CA LYS A 604 -2.55 19.33 24.04
C LYS A 604 -1.08 19.49 23.65
N GLY A 605 -0.70 19.22 22.41
CA GLY A 605 0.69 19.33 21.95
C GLY A 605 1.59 18.24 22.54
N ILE A 606 1.03 17.07 22.86
CA ILE A 606 1.73 15.98 23.55
C ILE A 606 1.71 14.72 22.66
N GLU A 607 2.89 14.17 22.36
CA GLU A 607 3.08 12.89 21.64
C GLU A 607 3.56 11.80 22.61
N GLY A 608 2.89 11.72 23.76
CA GLY A 608 3.22 10.82 24.85
C GLY A 608 2.16 9.74 25.08
N GLY A 609 2.46 8.82 25.99
CA GLY A 609 1.61 7.70 26.35
C GLY A 609 1.87 6.46 25.50
N ARG A 610 1.37 5.33 26.02
CA ARG A 610 1.46 4.03 25.35
C ARG A 610 0.57 4.00 24.10
N THR A 611 1.00 3.26 23.08
CA THR A 611 0.15 2.78 22.00
C THR A 611 -1.05 2.01 22.56
N PRO A 612 -2.25 2.09 21.95
CA PRO A 612 -3.37 1.25 22.37
C PRO A 612 -3.04 -0.24 22.20
N PRO A 613 -3.35 -1.09 23.20
CA PRO A 613 -3.24 -2.53 23.06
C PRO A 613 -4.25 -2.99 22.02
N THR A 614 -3.79 -3.83 21.10
CA THR A 614 -4.64 -4.44 20.08
C THR A 614 -4.89 -5.90 20.46
N ASP A 615 -6.07 -6.15 21.04
CA ASP A 615 -6.55 -7.51 21.32
C ASP A 615 -7.26 -8.07 20.09
N LEU A 616 -6.60 -9.03 19.46
CA LEU A 616 -7.05 -9.63 18.20
C LEU A 616 -8.29 -10.53 18.37
N THR A 617 -8.55 -11.02 19.59
CA THR A 617 -9.77 -11.77 19.89
C THR A 617 -10.96 -10.83 19.92
N ILE A 618 -10.79 -9.66 20.55
CA ILE A 618 -11.82 -8.62 20.56
C ILE A 618 -12.09 -8.13 19.14
N GLU A 619 -11.04 -7.85 18.36
CA GLU A 619 -11.18 -7.37 16.98
C GLU A 619 -11.96 -8.35 16.09
N ARG A 620 -11.58 -9.63 16.10
CA ARG A 620 -12.28 -10.68 15.34
C ARG A 620 -13.77 -10.70 15.69
N ASN A 621 -14.07 -10.81 16.99
CA ASN A 621 -15.45 -10.98 17.44
C ASN A 621 -16.29 -9.73 17.19
N ALA A 622 -15.75 -8.53 17.39
CA ALA A 622 -16.45 -7.29 17.08
C ALA A 622 -16.77 -7.19 15.58
N GLY A 623 -15.80 -7.45 14.70
CA GLY A 623 -16.04 -7.44 13.25
C GLY A 623 -17.01 -8.51 12.77
N GLU A 624 -16.98 -9.71 13.34
CA GLU A 624 -17.97 -10.76 13.06
C GLU A 624 -19.39 -10.35 13.47
N ILE A 625 -19.56 -9.84 14.69
CA ILE A 625 -20.85 -9.35 15.19
C ILE A 625 -21.40 -8.25 14.28
N ILE A 626 -20.55 -7.32 13.84
CA ILE A 626 -20.96 -6.25 12.92
C ILE A 626 -21.49 -6.81 11.60
N ARG A 627 -20.77 -7.75 10.98
CA ARG A 627 -21.22 -8.39 9.73
C ARG A 627 -22.51 -9.18 9.93
N GLU A 628 -22.69 -9.84 11.07
CA GLU A 628 -23.94 -10.52 11.42
C GLU A 628 -25.10 -9.52 11.58
N LEU A 629 -24.90 -8.40 12.28
CA LEU A 629 -25.93 -7.36 12.45
C LEU A 629 -26.34 -6.72 11.10
N ILE A 630 -25.37 -6.53 10.20
CA ILE A 630 -25.63 -6.04 8.83
C ILE A 630 -26.44 -7.08 8.05
N ALA A 631 -26.02 -8.35 8.07
CA ALA A 631 -26.68 -9.43 7.35
C ALA A 631 -28.13 -9.66 7.82
N ASP A 632 -28.38 -9.54 9.13
CA ASP A 632 -29.70 -9.66 9.74
C ASP A 632 -30.58 -8.40 9.55
N GLY A 633 -30.04 -7.32 8.97
CA GLY A 633 -30.77 -6.05 8.75
C GLY A 633 -31.12 -5.31 10.04
N LEU A 634 -30.36 -5.53 11.12
CA LEU A 634 -30.62 -4.95 12.44
C LEU A 634 -30.00 -3.55 12.62
N VAL A 635 -29.02 -3.21 11.78
CA VAL A 635 -28.36 -1.90 11.73
C VAL A 635 -28.53 -1.28 10.35
N ASN A 636 -28.54 0.04 10.29
CA ASN A 636 -28.71 0.77 9.01
C ASN A 636 -27.59 1.76 8.71
N ALA A 637 -26.66 2.00 9.64
CA ALA A 637 -25.37 2.62 9.40
C ALA A 637 -24.32 2.04 10.34
N VAL A 638 -23.08 1.94 9.89
CA VAL A 638 -21.93 1.42 10.65
C VAL A 638 -20.70 2.25 10.31
N HIS A 639 -19.90 2.57 11.31
CA HIS A 639 -18.61 3.26 11.16
C HIS A 639 -17.63 2.73 12.20
N ASP A 640 -16.36 2.57 11.83
CA ASP A 640 -15.28 2.22 12.74
C ASP A 640 -14.96 3.37 13.74
N LEU A 641 -14.20 3.07 14.80
CA LEU A 641 -13.56 4.10 15.62
C LEU A 641 -12.04 3.99 15.49
N SER A 642 -11.46 4.98 14.85
CA SER A 642 -10.03 5.11 14.58
C SER A 642 -9.49 6.42 15.15
N ASP A 643 -8.88 7.24 14.31
CA ASP A 643 -8.24 8.52 14.65
C ASP A 643 -9.25 9.51 15.26
N GLY A 644 -8.94 10.02 16.45
CA GLY A 644 -9.80 10.97 17.18
C GLY A 644 -11.01 10.36 17.90
N GLY A 645 -11.24 9.04 17.80
CA GLY A 645 -12.17 8.29 18.63
C GLY A 645 -13.65 8.58 18.40
N LEU A 646 -14.46 8.36 19.44
CA LEU A 646 -15.93 8.36 19.37
C LEU A 646 -16.53 9.65 18.81
N ALA A 647 -16.00 10.81 19.23
CA ALA A 647 -16.52 12.10 18.80
C ALA A 647 -16.28 12.38 17.32
N VAL A 648 -15.14 11.96 16.78
CA VAL A 648 -14.80 12.12 15.35
C VAL A 648 -15.67 11.20 14.51
N ALA A 649 -15.78 9.92 14.87
CA ALA A 649 -16.66 8.98 14.17
C ALA A 649 -18.12 9.48 14.14
N LEU A 650 -18.65 9.98 15.26
CA LEU A 650 -19.98 10.62 15.29
C LEU A 650 -20.08 11.83 14.34
N ALA A 651 -19.03 12.66 14.29
CA ALA A 651 -18.98 13.84 13.43
C ALA A 651 -18.96 13.46 11.96
N GLU A 652 -18.21 12.45 11.56
CA GLU A 652 -18.14 11.96 10.18
C GLU A 652 -19.49 11.39 9.73
N MET A 653 -20.15 10.56 10.56
CA MET A 653 -21.51 10.06 10.29
C MET A 653 -22.54 11.20 10.17
N ALA A 654 -22.44 12.20 11.04
CA ALA A 654 -23.32 13.37 11.04
C ALA A 654 -23.10 14.27 9.83
N LEU A 655 -21.85 14.54 9.46
CA LEU A 655 -21.49 15.36 8.30
C LEU A 655 -21.86 14.69 6.98
N ALA A 656 -21.73 13.36 6.88
CA ALA A 656 -22.10 12.59 5.70
C ALA A 656 -23.63 12.51 5.48
N SER A 657 -24.43 12.62 6.54
CA SER A 657 -25.89 12.58 6.48
C SER A 657 -26.56 13.96 6.47
N GLY A 658 -25.92 14.97 7.08
CA GLY A 658 -26.54 16.25 7.40
C GLY A 658 -27.47 16.20 8.62
N LEU A 659 -27.47 15.10 9.38
CA LEU A 659 -28.26 14.91 10.60
C LEU A 659 -27.35 14.95 11.83
N GLY A 660 -27.73 15.71 12.86
CA GLY A 660 -27.02 15.76 14.13
C GLY A 660 -27.26 14.51 14.98
N ALA A 661 -26.78 14.55 16.22
CA ALA A 661 -27.09 13.53 17.21
C ALA A 661 -27.14 14.11 18.63
N ASP A 662 -28.11 13.65 19.41
CA ASP A 662 -28.15 13.83 20.86
C ASP A 662 -27.42 12.67 21.52
N VAL A 663 -26.28 12.95 22.15
CA VAL A 663 -25.31 11.96 22.61
C VAL A 663 -25.08 12.05 24.12
N ILE A 664 -24.83 10.90 24.73
CA ILE A 664 -24.77 10.74 26.17
C ILE A 664 -23.32 10.48 26.57
N ALA A 665 -22.80 11.29 27.49
CA ALA A 665 -21.49 11.06 28.09
C ALA A 665 -21.55 9.88 29.09
N ASN A 666 -20.46 9.12 29.19
CA ASN A 666 -20.33 8.10 30.22
C ASN A 666 -19.69 8.69 31.49
N PRO A 667 -20.42 8.74 32.63
CA PRO A 667 -19.91 9.36 33.86
C PRO A 667 -18.76 8.57 34.51
N GLU A 668 -18.48 7.35 34.07
CA GLU A 668 -17.34 6.56 34.55
C GLU A 668 -16.00 6.97 33.91
N TYR A 669 -16.03 7.87 32.93
CA TYR A 669 -14.88 8.31 32.15
C TYR A 669 -14.72 9.82 32.26
N THR A 670 -13.48 10.31 32.15
CA THR A 670 -13.29 11.73 31.86
C THR A 670 -13.79 12.03 30.44
N ALA A 671 -14.17 13.30 30.18
CA ALA A 671 -14.62 13.69 28.86
C ALA A 671 -13.58 13.40 27.76
N ALA A 672 -12.28 13.58 28.06
CA ALA A 672 -11.20 13.26 27.14
C ALA A 672 -11.22 11.77 26.77
N GLN A 673 -11.25 10.90 27.78
CA GLN A 673 -11.25 9.45 27.59
C GLN A 673 -12.48 8.97 26.81
N TRP A 674 -13.67 9.43 27.18
CA TRP A 674 -14.90 8.97 26.56
C TRP A 674 -15.01 9.38 25.09
N TRP A 675 -14.70 10.63 24.78
CA TRP A 675 -14.95 11.20 23.46
C TRP A 675 -13.78 11.00 22.49
N PHE A 676 -12.54 10.99 22.98
CA PHE A 676 -11.35 11.06 22.13
C PHE A 676 -10.36 9.92 22.34
N GLY A 677 -10.69 8.95 23.18
CA GLY A 677 -9.92 7.72 23.28
C GLY A 677 -9.97 6.92 21.99
N GLU A 678 -8.82 6.42 21.55
CA GLU A 678 -8.62 5.64 20.32
C GLU A 678 -8.47 4.15 20.67
N ASP A 679 -9.35 3.62 21.52
CA ASP A 679 -9.42 2.19 21.81
C ASP A 679 -9.85 1.37 20.58
N GLN A 680 -9.29 0.16 20.48
CA GLN A 680 -9.43 -0.73 19.32
C GLN A 680 -10.65 -1.67 19.44
N GLY A 681 -11.07 -2.28 18.33
CA GLY A 681 -12.20 -3.21 18.28
C GLY A 681 -13.56 -2.58 18.50
N ARG A 682 -13.74 -1.34 18.04
CA ARG A 682 -14.97 -0.56 18.28
C ARG A 682 -15.62 -0.08 16.99
N TYR A 683 -16.95 -0.04 17.01
CA TYR A 683 -17.78 0.45 15.91
C TYR A 683 -18.93 1.28 16.46
N LEU A 684 -19.33 2.32 15.75
CA LEU A 684 -20.62 2.97 15.90
C LEU A 684 -21.63 2.34 14.97
N VAL A 685 -22.82 2.07 15.48
CA VAL A 685 -23.95 1.58 14.68
C VAL A 685 -25.21 2.37 14.96
N THR A 686 -26.05 2.55 13.93
CA THR A 686 -27.42 3.05 14.10
C THR A 686 -28.45 1.95 13.92
N VAL A 687 -29.43 1.94 14.83
CA VAL A 687 -30.41 0.86 15.01
C VAL A 687 -31.82 1.45 14.83
N PRO A 688 -32.52 1.12 13.72
CA PRO A 688 -33.85 1.63 13.46
C PRO A 688 -34.94 0.93 14.29
N ASP A 689 -34.73 -0.34 14.66
CA ASP A 689 -35.66 -1.12 15.49
C ASP A 689 -34.94 -1.71 16.71
N VAL A 690 -35.00 -0.96 17.83
CA VAL A 690 -34.41 -1.35 19.11
C VAL A 690 -35.08 -2.61 19.68
N ALA A 691 -36.36 -2.86 19.39
CA ALA A 691 -37.05 -4.05 19.88
C ALA A 691 -36.54 -5.31 19.17
N ALA A 692 -36.31 -5.23 17.87
CA ALA A 692 -35.69 -6.31 17.09
C ALA A 692 -34.26 -6.59 17.56
N LEU A 693 -33.44 -5.56 17.76
CA LEU A 693 -32.09 -5.73 18.30
C LEU A 693 -32.11 -6.39 19.69
N ASN A 694 -32.97 -5.91 20.61
CA ASN A 694 -33.08 -6.50 21.95
C ASN A 694 -33.52 -7.98 21.90
N ALA A 695 -34.42 -8.33 20.97
CA ALA A 695 -34.84 -9.72 20.77
C ALA A 695 -33.68 -10.60 20.26
N GLN A 696 -32.81 -10.06 19.40
CA GLN A 696 -31.59 -10.75 18.98
C GLN A 696 -30.62 -10.93 20.15
N MET A 697 -30.33 -9.86 20.89
CA MET A 697 -29.40 -9.88 22.03
C MET A 697 -29.88 -10.83 23.15
N ALA A 698 -31.19 -10.97 23.34
CA ALA A 698 -31.76 -11.89 24.32
C ALA A 698 -31.48 -13.38 24.04
N LYS A 699 -31.01 -13.73 22.83
CA LYS A 699 -30.58 -15.10 22.49
C LYS A 699 -29.25 -15.48 23.16
N GLY A 700 -28.49 -14.50 23.66
CA GLY A 700 -27.19 -14.70 24.29
C GLY A 700 -26.03 -14.72 23.30
N THR A 701 -24.80 -14.78 23.82
CA THR A 701 -23.57 -14.88 23.03
C THR A 701 -23.25 -16.33 22.67
N ARG A 702 -22.44 -16.52 21.62
CA ARG A 702 -22.07 -17.87 21.14
C ARG A 702 -21.15 -18.59 22.14
N ASP A 703 -20.27 -17.83 22.78
CA ASP A 703 -19.23 -18.29 23.69
C ASP A 703 -18.73 -17.15 24.60
N ASP A 704 -17.72 -17.46 25.43
CA ASP A 704 -17.08 -16.50 26.34
C ASP A 704 -16.25 -15.43 25.61
N GLU A 705 -15.78 -15.69 24.38
CA GLU A 705 -15.03 -14.70 23.60
C GLU A 705 -15.97 -13.61 23.08
N THR A 706 -17.10 -14.01 22.49
CA THR A 706 -18.15 -13.10 22.03
C THR A 706 -18.86 -12.39 23.20
N ALA A 707 -18.92 -13.00 24.39
CA ALA A 707 -19.43 -12.35 25.60
C ALA A 707 -18.62 -11.12 26.05
N GLN A 708 -17.41 -10.92 25.51
CA GLN A 708 -16.60 -9.74 25.79
C GLN A 708 -17.04 -8.52 24.97
N ILE A 709 -17.88 -8.68 23.95
CA ILE A 709 -18.33 -7.58 23.09
C ILE A 709 -19.72 -7.11 23.51
N GLY A 710 -19.80 -5.83 23.85
CA GLY A 710 -21.02 -5.19 24.33
C GLY A 710 -21.58 -4.18 23.36
N LEU A 711 -22.85 -3.85 23.59
CA LEU A 711 -23.58 -2.80 22.86
C LEU A 711 -24.06 -1.75 23.87
N GLN A 712 -23.36 -0.62 23.91
CA GLN A 712 -23.72 0.51 24.77
C GLN A 712 -24.49 1.55 23.95
N ARG A 713 -25.71 1.90 24.36
CA ARG A 713 -26.42 3.02 23.74
C ARG A 713 -25.70 4.33 24.08
N VAL A 714 -25.32 5.10 23.07
CA VAL A 714 -24.57 6.37 23.20
C VAL A 714 -25.36 7.57 22.74
N GLY A 715 -26.52 7.40 22.11
CA GLY A 715 -27.33 8.53 21.69
C GLY A 715 -28.53 8.17 20.83
N THR A 716 -29.06 9.20 20.18
CA THR A 716 -30.12 9.11 19.18
C THR A 716 -29.84 10.11 18.07
N VAL A 717 -30.01 9.70 16.81
CA VAL A 717 -29.85 10.59 15.65
C VAL A 717 -30.94 11.66 15.68
N GLY A 718 -30.57 12.92 15.46
CA GLY A 718 -31.53 14.02 15.39
C GLY A 718 -30.91 15.41 15.57
N GLY A 719 -31.67 16.43 15.19
CA GLY A 719 -31.22 17.82 15.24
C GLY A 719 -30.17 18.16 14.17
N ASP A 720 -29.48 19.26 14.38
CA ASP A 720 -28.51 19.88 13.47
C ASP A 720 -27.18 20.23 14.18
N SER A 721 -26.93 19.59 15.33
CA SER A 721 -25.70 19.75 16.11
C SER A 721 -25.19 18.43 16.65
N LEU A 722 -23.92 18.42 17.04
CA LEU A 722 -23.25 17.32 17.73
C LEU A 722 -22.37 17.92 18.83
N LEU A 723 -22.45 17.39 20.06
CA LEU A 723 -21.71 17.90 21.23
C LEU A 723 -21.88 19.42 21.43
N GLY A 724 -23.06 19.96 21.12
CA GLY A 724 -23.36 21.40 21.24
C GLY A 724 -22.82 22.27 20.09
N VAL A 725 -22.14 21.68 19.10
CA VAL A 725 -21.62 22.39 17.93
C VAL A 725 -22.56 22.21 16.73
N PRO A 726 -23.01 23.29 16.07
CA PRO A 726 -23.80 23.19 14.84
C PRO A 726 -23.03 22.43 13.74
N LEU A 727 -23.74 21.59 12.98
CA LEU A 727 -23.14 20.87 11.85
C LEU A 727 -22.60 21.81 10.77
N THR A 728 -23.13 23.02 10.65
CA THR A 728 -22.58 24.05 9.75
C THR A 728 -21.16 24.44 10.13
N ASP A 729 -20.88 24.53 11.42
CA ASP A 729 -19.59 24.97 11.94
C ASP A 729 -18.59 23.80 11.88
N LEU A 730 -19.03 22.59 12.23
CA LEU A 730 -18.23 21.37 12.02
C LEU A 730 -17.87 21.16 10.55
N ARG A 731 -18.81 21.38 9.62
CA ARG A 731 -18.54 21.28 8.18
C ARG A 731 -17.52 22.32 7.74
N ALA A 732 -17.68 23.57 8.18
CA ALA A 732 -16.74 24.64 7.87
C ALA A 732 -15.33 24.33 8.39
N ALA A 733 -15.21 23.81 9.62
CA ALA A 733 -13.93 23.36 10.18
C ALA A 733 -13.34 22.20 9.36
N HIS A 734 -14.13 21.16 9.10
CA HIS A 734 -13.74 19.97 8.34
C HIS A 734 -13.24 20.31 6.93
N GLU A 735 -13.86 21.29 6.25
CA GLU A 735 -13.47 21.70 4.91
C GLU A 735 -12.35 22.76 4.89
N SER A 736 -11.98 23.34 6.03
CA SER A 736 -11.09 24.52 6.07
C SER A 736 -9.65 24.24 5.62
N PHE A 737 -9.05 23.11 6.03
CA PHE A 737 -7.61 22.91 5.91
C PHE A 737 -7.09 23.01 4.47
N PHE A 738 -7.60 22.18 3.55
CA PHE A 738 -7.16 22.19 2.15
C PHE A 738 -7.66 23.42 1.39
N LYS A 739 -8.87 23.89 1.70
CA LYS A 739 -9.41 25.12 1.11
C LYS A 739 -8.48 26.30 1.39
N ASP A 740 -8.14 26.53 2.67
CA ASP A 740 -7.31 27.65 3.08
C ASP A 740 -5.85 27.48 2.66
N TRP A 741 -5.35 26.24 2.55
CA TRP A 741 -3.96 25.98 2.20
C TRP A 741 -3.70 25.93 0.69
N MET A 742 -4.59 25.31 -0.08
CA MET A 742 -4.40 25.05 -1.52
C MET A 742 -5.09 26.07 -2.41
N GLU A 743 -6.26 26.57 -2.00
CA GLU A 743 -7.08 27.49 -2.80
C GLU A 743 -6.97 28.95 -2.35
N GLY A 744 -6.51 29.16 -1.10
CA GLY A 744 -6.32 30.47 -0.47
C GLY A 744 -5.01 31.19 -0.77
#